data_AF-A0A2D4WT77-F1
#
_entry.id   AF-A0A2D4WT77-F1
#
_cell.length_a   1.000
_cell.length_b   1.000
_cell.length_c   1.000
_cell.angle_alpha   90.00
_cell.angle_beta   90.00
_cell.angle_gamma   90.00
#
_symmetry.space_group_name_H-M   'P 1'
#
loop_
_entity.id
_entity.type
_entity.pdbx_description
1 polymer ?
#
loop_
_entity_poly.entity_id
_entity_poly.type
_entity_poly.pdbx_seq_one_letter_code
_entity_poly.pdbx_strand_id
1 'polypeptide(L)'
;MERFSPSDELRGAVHMAGGHQARYPSTVHVVPKTTNRDQGVRVSASPTRSPILRLLLAVIVLMSVTLSILSTPAHASSRQDIDDEALADRPIASVTIEGLEATDQQLIRNNLRTAPGQPFDSTGIREDVETLYRLGRFDTVDAEAILNKDGSVNVIYILEEQPLINAIQVVGNRAISDQKLLLAIPLYAGGPRDDFLLEQGVIRIQDEYRNKGFYLAEIEVDESRLKDSGILIIRIVEGPRVRIKEIEFVGNRAFPAKELSLEISTKPYIFLFRKGQLEPEKLLDDVASLDRFYKDNGFVDVRVDKRILLSPDNTEAKVVFVIEEGRRYRLRDVIVRSNTADGEPRIFKREQIRDLLAIRPGDDYTRLIVDRSVERVEESYQLMGHIDSRITPREVRVGNQPEVDMLLSISEGDMVTTGLVKVQGNFITKDKVIRRLVRIEPGRPLDGREIGLAQLRLQATQLFGNVRVTVQDPEPGAGTTRDVLVEVAERNTGSFNFGVGLSSDAGVFGDITINQKNFDIADWPLSFREFTNARAFRGAGQTMTIALSPGDDVSTYSFSLGEPHLFNTDISANFTTFYRNRFYSNYKEERISAAVGLGRRLGDVWQIGITARAQKITQTDFSPQTAIEVFDARGPDNVFDVRTTLTRSTLNSYTTPSRGSRITLSAAPFWVTNTGNFFVNLDAGLTTYLTLNEDFLGRKSTLKLTGRVGYIVGGTAPPSESFYLGGLTFRGFEFRTISPKATGTIENPNTPFNEPVGGDFLFFAGAQYQYPLIGNSLGGVFFVDTGTVEDTIDFEGYRVSVGFGIRINIPALGPAPLAFDFGFPILKQEEDDKQLFSFSMAVPF
;
A
#
# COMPACT_ATOMS: atom_id res chain seq x y z
N MET A 1 1.05 -1.66 -54.53
CA MET A 1 -0.17 -1.79 -55.37
C MET A 1 -0.85 -3.12 -55.05
N GLU A 2 -2.12 -3.28 -55.45
CA GLU A 2 -2.84 -4.56 -55.68
C GLU A 2 -2.60 -5.69 -54.63
N ARG A 3 -3.51 -5.97 -53.68
CA ARG A 3 -4.91 -6.46 -53.86
C ARG A 3 -5.06 -7.48 -54.99
N PHE A 4 -5.38 -8.73 -54.63
CA PHE A 4 -6.60 -9.40 -55.10
C PHE A 4 -7.12 -10.38 -54.04
N SER A 5 -8.38 -10.78 -54.18
CA SER A 5 -9.15 -11.69 -53.31
C SER A 5 -10.30 -12.29 -54.15
N PRO A 6 -11.21 -13.12 -53.62
CA PRO A 6 -11.11 -14.58 -53.59
C PRO A 6 -12.15 -15.25 -54.51
N SER A 7 -12.28 -16.58 -54.45
CA SER A 7 -13.42 -17.32 -54.99
C SER A 7 -13.70 -18.59 -54.18
N ASP A 8 -14.98 -18.83 -53.87
CA ASP A 8 -15.50 -19.94 -53.05
C ASP A 8 -15.80 -21.23 -53.86
N GLU A 9 -16.51 -22.17 -53.21
CA GLU A 9 -17.35 -23.26 -53.78
C GLU A 9 -16.67 -24.58 -54.20
N LEU A 10 -17.27 -25.78 -54.06
CA LEU A 10 -18.45 -26.25 -53.27
C LEU A 10 -18.43 -27.82 -53.12
N ARG A 11 -19.00 -28.32 -52.01
CA ARG A 11 -19.72 -29.62 -51.78
C ARG A 11 -19.26 -30.98 -52.38
N GLY A 12 -19.25 -32.01 -51.51
CA GLY A 12 -19.48 -33.44 -51.84
C GLY A 12 -18.75 -34.40 -50.86
N ALA A 13 -19.37 -35.06 -49.87
CA ALA A 13 -20.33 -36.19 -49.91
C ALA A 13 -19.64 -37.57 -50.21
N VAL A 14 -19.87 -38.69 -49.50
CA VAL A 14 -20.80 -38.99 -48.38
C VAL A 14 -20.48 -40.35 -47.67
N HIS A 15 -21.13 -40.62 -46.51
CA HIS A 15 -21.42 -41.91 -45.83
C HIS A 15 -20.50 -42.63 -44.79
N MET A 16 -21.11 -42.83 -43.60
CA MET A 16 -21.15 -44.05 -42.72
C MET A 16 -19.91 -44.51 -41.90
N ALA A 17 -20.05 -45.03 -40.66
CA ALA A 17 -21.22 -45.13 -39.74
C ALA A 17 -20.83 -45.42 -38.26
N GLY A 18 -21.77 -45.17 -37.32
CA GLY A 18 -21.76 -45.62 -35.91
C GLY A 18 -21.41 -44.50 -34.89
N GLY A 19 -22.16 -44.27 -33.80
CA GLY A 19 -23.41 -44.89 -33.32
C GLY A 19 -24.16 -44.03 -32.26
N HIS A 20 -25.41 -44.40 -31.95
CA HIS A 20 -26.39 -43.68 -31.11
C HIS A 20 -25.96 -43.47 -29.63
N GLN A 21 -26.22 -42.33 -28.96
CA GLN A 21 -27.50 -41.85 -28.35
C GLN A 21 -28.10 -42.80 -27.28
N ALA A 22 -28.73 -42.35 -26.17
CA ALA A 22 -28.91 -41.02 -25.54
C ALA A 22 -29.59 -41.17 -24.14
N ARG A 23 -29.76 -40.06 -23.39
CA ARG A 23 -30.90 -39.65 -22.50
C ARG A 23 -30.48 -38.98 -21.16
N TYR A 24 -31.33 -38.05 -20.70
CA TYR A 24 -31.34 -37.44 -19.35
C TYR A 24 -31.78 -38.45 -18.27
N PRO A 25 -31.52 -38.17 -16.97
CA PRO A 25 -32.56 -37.52 -16.17
C PRO A 25 -32.05 -36.42 -15.20
N SER A 26 -33.00 -35.61 -14.70
CA SER A 26 -32.85 -34.69 -13.57
C SER A 26 -33.48 -35.28 -12.31
N THR A 27 -32.84 -35.16 -11.14
CA THR A 27 -33.44 -35.60 -9.86
C THR A 27 -33.13 -34.65 -8.71
N VAL A 28 -34.12 -34.39 -7.86
CA VAL A 28 -34.04 -33.64 -6.60
C VAL A 28 -33.98 -34.63 -5.43
N HIS A 29 -33.30 -34.29 -4.32
CA HIS A 29 -33.37 -35.05 -3.05
C HIS A 29 -33.66 -34.13 -1.86
N VAL A 30 -34.59 -34.55 -0.98
CA VAL A 30 -34.99 -33.89 0.27
C VAL A 30 -35.47 -34.96 1.28
N VAL A 31 -35.54 -34.61 2.58
CA VAL A 31 -36.14 -35.32 3.74
C VAL A 31 -35.51 -36.67 4.18
N PRO A 32 -35.48 -37.02 5.48
CA PRO A 32 -36.64 -37.24 6.40
C PRO A 32 -36.76 -36.23 7.58
N LYS A 33 -37.97 -35.83 8.01
CA LYS A 33 -38.84 -36.36 9.12
C LYS A 33 -38.29 -36.13 10.54
N THR A 34 -39.07 -35.76 11.59
CA THR A 34 -40.50 -35.39 11.82
C THR A 34 -40.57 -34.56 13.15
N THR A 35 -41.65 -34.22 13.88
CA THR A 35 -43.04 -34.71 14.03
C THR A 35 -43.93 -33.68 14.78
N ASN A 36 -45.21 -33.52 14.40
CA ASN A 36 -46.44 -33.17 15.18
C ASN A 36 -46.44 -32.02 16.24
N ARG A 37 -47.57 -31.32 16.49
CA ARG A 37 -48.98 -31.77 16.47
C ARG A 37 -50.03 -30.62 16.34
N ASP A 38 -51.11 -30.90 15.59
CA ASP A 38 -52.55 -30.51 15.67
C ASP A 38 -53.02 -29.27 16.49
N GLN A 39 -54.09 -28.50 16.18
CA GLN A 39 -55.27 -28.61 15.27
C GLN A 39 -55.56 -27.25 14.56
N GLY A 40 -56.23 -27.16 13.39
CA GLY A 40 -57.70 -26.99 13.21
C GLY A 40 -58.15 -25.50 13.35
N VAL A 41 -58.87 -24.82 12.43
CA VAL A 41 -60.08 -25.16 11.63
C VAL A 41 -60.14 -24.35 10.29
N ARG A 42 -61.11 -24.64 9.40
CA ARG A 42 -61.42 -24.00 8.07
C ARG A 42 -62.03 -22.57 8.22
N VAL A 43 -62.35 -21.72 7.22
CA VAL A 43 -62.97 -21.83 5.86
C VAL A 43 -62.55 -20.57 5.03
N SER A 44 -62.11 -20.61 3.77
CA SER A 44 -62.87 -20.41 2.48
C SER A 44 -63.88 -19.23 2.45
N ALA A 45 -64.08 -18.43 1.38
CA ALA A 45 -63.43 -18.29 0.06
C ALA A 45 -63.73 -16.89 -0.59
N SER A 46 -63.17 -16.60 -1.77
CA SER A 46 -63.34 -15.39 -2.61
C SER A 46 -64.39 -15.63 -3.75
N PRO A 47 -64.60 -14.83 -4.86
CA PRO A 47 -63.88 -13.64 -5.38
C PRO A 47 -64.74 -12.54 -6.15
N THR A 48 -64.06 -11.72 -6.98
CA THR A 48 -64.48 -11.07 -8.27
C THR A 48 -65.38 -9.80 -8.38
N ARG A 49 -64.70 -8.65 -8.51
CA ARG A 49 -64.73 -7.64 -9.63
C ARG A 49 -66.04 -7.25 -10.39
N SER A 50 -66.43 -5.96 -10.25
CA SER A 50 -66.77 -4.97 -11.34
C SER A 50 -68.05 -5.19 -12.19
N PRO A 51 -68.48 -4.27 -13.12
CA PRO A 51 -67.98 -2.93 -13.54
C PRO A 51 -69.08 -1.82 -13.74
N ILE A 52 -68.73 -0.70 -14.43
CA ILE A 52 -69.60 0.28 -15.18
C ILE A 52 -70.31 1.44 -14.42
N LEU A 53 -69.62 2.59 -14.35
CA LEU A 53 -69.92 3.89 -15.02
C LEU A 53 -71.35 4.52 -15.06
N ARG A 54 -71.43 5.79 -14.58
CA ARG A 54 -72.32 6.95 -14.98
C ARG A 54 -73.81 7.07 -14.50
N LEU A 55 -74.09 8.24 -13.91
CA LEU A 55 -75.10 9.29 -14.31
C LEU A 55 -76.20 9.68 -13.29
N LEU A 56 -76.43 11.02 -13.14
CA LEU A 56 -77.55 11.74 -12.47
C LEU A 56 -77.71 11.49 -10.94
N LEU A 57 -77.98 12.45 -10.02
CA LEU A 57 -78.51 13.83 -10.01
C LEU A 57 -80.05 13.96 -10.10
N ALA A 58 -80.63 14.82 -9.23
CA ALA A 58 -82.06 15.20 -9.11
C ALA A 58 -82.96 14.16 -8.37
N VAL A 59 -84.01 14.51 -7.60
CA VAL A 59 -84.55 15.85 -7.18
C VAL A 59 -85.52 15.71 -5.96
N ILE A 60 -85.87 16.84 -5.30
CA ILE A 60 -86.88 17.01 -4.19
C ILE A 60 -86.48 16.41 -2.81
N VAL A 61 -86.61 17.03 -1.62
CA VAL A 61 -87.25 18.25 -1.01
C VAL A 61 -88.46 17.98 -0.08
N LEU A 62 -88.47 18.65 1.09
CA LEU A 62 -89.49 18.63 2.18
C LEU A 62 -89.58 17.31 2.99
N MET A 63 -89.91 17.29 4.30
CA MET A 63 -90.35 18.35 5.25
C MET A 63 -89.99 17.99 6.72
N SER A 64 -90.15 18.96 7.67
CA SER A 64 -90.05 18.89 9.15
C SER A 64 -88.64 19.21 9.72
N VAL A 65 -88.37 20.22 10.58
CA VAL A 65 -89.18 21.11 11.47
C VAL A 65 -89.85 20.34 12.61
N THR A 66 -89.67 20.60 13.92
CA THR A 66 -88.93 21.61 14.72
C THR A 66 -87.69 20.98 15.43
N LEU A 67 -86.97 21.51 16.45
CA LEU A 67 -86.99 22.77 17.24
C LEU A 67 -85.60 23.06 17.85
N SER A 68 -85.11 24.32 17.84
CA SER A 68 -84.47 25.04 18.99
C SER A 68 -83.89 26.40 18.54
N ILE A 69 -83.88 27.39 19.44
CA ILE A 69 -83.44 28.76 19.16
C ILE A 69 -82.27 29.12 20.08
N LEU A 70 -81.12 29.45 19.51
CA LEU A 70 -80.29 30.64 19.80
C LEU A 70 -78.98 30.51 19.00
N SER A 71 -78.75 31.40 18.05
CA SER A 71 -77.41 31.68 17.52
C SER A 71 -77.19 33.19 17.57
N THR A 72 -76.19 33.61 18.34
CA THR A 72 -75.73 34.99 18.35
C THR A 72 -74.96 35.28 17.06
N PRO A 73 -74.89 36.55 16.61
CA PRO A 73 -73.96 36.92 15.56
C PRO A 73 -72.54 36.81 16.13
N ALA A 74 -71.89 35.66 15.87
CA ALA A 74 -70.45 35.53 16.02
C ALA A 74 -69.81 36.61 15.14
N HIS A 75 -69.29 37.65 15.77
CA HIS A 75 -68.53 38.66 15.05
C HIS A 75 -67.24 38.00 14.60
N ALA A 76 -66.89 38.13 13.33
CA ALA A 76 -65.54 37.82 12.90
C ALA A 76 -64.59 38.83 13.57
N SER A 77 -63.95 38.42 14.67
CA SER A 77 -62.73 39.10 15.12
C SER A 77 -61.71 38.90 14.01
N SER A 78 -61.25 39.99 13.40
CA SER A 78 -60.15 39.95 12.45
C SER A 78 -58.92 39.38 13.14
N ARG A 79 -58.31 38.34 12.54
CA ARG A 79 -56.92 37.99 12.88
C ARG A 79 -56.04 39.21 12.57
N GLN A 80 -55.17 39.56 13.50
CA GLN A 80 -54.23 40.66 13.41
C GLN A 80 -52.81 40.09 13.34
N ASP A 81 -51.95 40.81 12.63
CA ASP A 81 -50.50 40.57 12.62
C ASP A 81 -49.95 40.67 14.05
N ILE A 82 -49.00 39.80 14.40
CA ILE A 82 -48.37 39.80 15.73
C ILE A 82 -47.54 41.07 15.99
N ASP A 83 -47.13 41.79 14.94
CA ASP A 83 -46.42 43.07 15.05
C ASP A 83 -47.33 44.31 15.14
N ASP A 84 -48.66 44.14 15.27
CA ASP A 84 -49.57 45.27 15.53
C ASP A 84 -49.33 45.87 16.93
N GLU A 85 -48.82 47.11 16.98
CA GLU A 85 -48.56 47.87 18.22
C GLU A 85 -49.79 47.93 19.15
N ALA A 86 -51.01 47.79 18.62
CA ALA A 86 -52.22 47.73 19.42
C ALA A 86 -52.34 46.47 20.30
N LEU A 87 -51.50 45.45 20.13
CA LEU A 87 -51.54 44.21 20.91
C LEU A 87 -50.61 44.22 22.15
N ALA A 88 -49.57 45.05 22.16
CA ALA A 88 -48.52 45.05 23.17
C ALA A 88 -49.04 45.21 24.63
N ASP A 89 -48.36 44.56 25.57
CA ASP A 89 -48.65 44.54 27.02
C ASP A 89 -50.04 43.98 27.43
N ARG A 90 -50.88 43.55 26.48
CA ARG A 90 -52.23 43.03 26.77
C ARG A 90 -52.18 41.60 27.32
N PRO A 91 -53.04 41.22 28.27
CA PRO A 91 -53.02 39.88 28.84
C PRO A 91 -53.46 38.83 27.82
N ILE A 92 -52.66 37.77 27.68
CA ILE A 92 -52.97 36.62 26.82
C ILE A 92 -54.07 35.78 27.51
N ALA A 93 -55.24 35.68 26.91
CA ALA A 93 -56.35 34.88 27.43
C ALA A 93 -56.21 33.39 27.10
N SER A 94 -55.70 33.05 25.92
CA SER A 94 -55.47 31.66 25.52
C SER A 94 -54.35 31.51 24.49
N VAL A 95 -53.76 30.32 24.45
CA VAL A 95 -52.78 29.90 23.44
C VAL A 95 -53.28 28.62 22.78
N THR A 96 -53.67 28.76 21.51
CA THR A 96 -54.24 27.72 20.65
C THR A 96 -53.20 27.27 19.63
N ILE A 97 -53.30 26.02 19.18
CA ILE A 97 -52.43 25.44 18.17
C ILE A 97 -53.34 24.77 17.13
N GLU A 98 -53.24 25.21 15.87
CA GLU A 98 -53.99 24.72 14.71
C GLU A 98 -53.04 23.94 13.77
N GLY A 99 -53.57 22.95 13.04
CA GLY A 99 -52.84 22.22 11.97
C GLY A 99 -52.03 20.97 12.39
N LEU A 100 -52.04 20.58 13.67
CA LEU A 100 -51.50 19.28 14.11
C LEU A 100 -52.41 18.12 13.64
N GLU A 101 -51.78 17.05 13.13
CA GLU A 101 -52.43 15.78 12.73
C GLU A 101 -51.86 14.56 13.48
N ALA A 102 -50.54 14.52 13.70
CA ALA A 102 -49.82 13.36 14.23
C ALA A 102 -48.89 13.68 15.41
N THR A 103 -48.43 14.93 15.55
CA THR A 103 -47.55 15.36 16.64
C THR A 103 -48.35 15.77 17.88
N ASP A 104 -47.92 15.28 19.05
CA ASP A 104 -48.55 15.56 20.34
C ASP A 104 -48.54 17.07 20.66
N GLN A 105 -49.73 17.65 20.89
CA GLN A 105 -49.88 19.06 21.27
C GLN A 105 -49.11 19.40 22.55
N GLN A 106 -48.88 18.44 23.46
CA GLN A 106 -48.07 18.66 24.66
C GLN A 106 -46.59 18.88 24.33
N LEU A 107 -46.05 18.29 23.25
CA LEU A 107 -44.69 18.57 22.79
C LEU A 107 -44.54 20.03 22.38
N ILE A 108 -45.54 20.58 21.68
CA ILE A 108 -45.55 22.00 21.27
C ILE A 108 -45.62 22.89 22.51
N ARG A 109 -46.57 22.64 23.42
CA ARG A 109 -46.74 23.41 24.67
C ARG A 109 -45.51 23.40 25.57
N ASN A 110 -44.68 22.35 25.50
CA ASN A 110 -43.41 22.27 26.24
C ASN A 110 -42.25 23.07 25.61
N ASN A 111 -42.40 23.54 24.37
CA ASN A 111 -41.40 24.35 23.64
C ASN A 111 -41.82 25.82 23.45
N LEU A 112 -43.03 26.20 23.88
CA LEU A 112 -43.51 27.59 23.90
C LEU A 112 -43.14 28.29 25.22
N ARG A 113 -42.63 29.52 25.13
CA ARG A 113 -42.49 30.48 26.25
C ARG A 113 -43.82 31.19 26.54
N THR A 114 -44.62 31.38 25.49
CA THR A 114 -45.92 32.06 25.51
C THR A 114 -46.96 31.26 26.29
N ALA A 115 -47.50 31.83 27.37
CA ALA A 115 -48.48 31.20 28.24
C ALA A 115 -49.66 32.12 28.61
N PRO A 116 -50.88 31.57 28.81
CA PRO A 116 -52.02 32.36 29.27
C PRO A 116 -51.76 33.10 30.60
N GLY A 117 -52.17 34.35 30.67
CA GLY A 117 -51.95 35.26 31.80
C GLY A 117 -50.67 36.10 31.73
N GLN A 118 -49.77 35.84 30.79
CA GLN A 118 -48.63 36.74 30.49
C GLN A 118 -49.10 37.97 29.69
N PRO A 119 -48.34 39.09 29.71
CA PRO A 119 -48.49 40.16 28.72
C PRO A 119 -48.07 39.67 27.32
N PHE A 120 -48.71 40.20 26.29
CA PHE A 120 -48.38 39.94 24.88
C PHE A 120 -47.08 40.65 24.48
N ASP A 121 -46.13 39.87 23.97
CA ASP A 121 -44.86 40.31 23.40
C ASP A 121 -44.61 39.59 22.07
N SER A 122 -44.49 40.35 20.97
CA SER A 122 -44.22 39.79 19.65
C SER A 122 -42.79 39.27 19.50
N THR A 123 -41.87 39.66 20.40
CA THR A 123 -40.50 39.15 20.47
C THR A 123 -40.51 37.69 20.92
N GLY A 124 -41.12 37.39 22.07
CA GLY A 124 -41.28 36.03 22.59
C GLY A 124 -42.08 35.11 21.66
N ILE A 125 -43.13 35.63 21.00
CA ILE A 125 -43.89 34.84 20.00
C ILE A 125 -43.02 34.50 18.78
N ARG A 126 -42.15 35.42 18.34
CA ARG A 126 -41.19 35.16 17.25
C ARG A 126 -40.07 34.19 17.66
N GLU A 127 -39.57 34.27 18.89
CA GLU A 127 -38.65 33.27 19.45
C GLU A 127 -39.30 31.88 19.53
N ASP A 128 -40.59 31.81 19.86
CA ASP A 128 -41.37 30.58 19.90
C ASP A 128 -41.57 29.99 18.49
N VAL A 129 -41.92 30.82 17.50
CA VAL A 129 -41.97 30.43 16.07
C VAL A 129 -40.62 29.87 15.60
N GLU A 130 -39.51 30.57 15.85
CA GLU A 130 -38.18 30.05 15.51
C GLU A 130 -37.85 28.74 16.25
N THR A 131 -38.29 28.60 17.50
CA THR A 131 -38.02 27.41 18.31
C THR A 131 -38.78 26.19 17.80
N LEU A 132 -40.05 26.36 17.41
CA LEU A 132 -40.84 25.31 16.78
C LEU A 132 -40.32 24.96 15.38
N TYR A 133 -39.90 25.94 14.58
CA TYR A 133 -39.26 25.70 13.28
C TYR A 133 -37.96 24.91 13.43
N ARG A 134 -37.14 25.25 14.44
CA ARG A 134 -35.92 24.52 14.83
C ARG A 134 -36.14 23.08 15.34
N LEU A 135 -37.39 22.63 15.55
CA LEU A 135 -37.69 21.21 15.82
C LEU A 135 -37.64 20.35 14.55
N GLY A 136 -37.62 20.93 13.35
CA GLY A 136 -37.53 20.20 12.08
C GLY A 136 -38.69 19.23 11.85
N ARG A 137 -39.90 19.60 12.27
CA ARG A 137 -41.12 18.77 12.18
C ARG A 137 -42.27 19.43 11.41
N PHE A 138 -42.09 20.69 11.00
CA PHE A 138 -43.13 21.52 10.42
C PHE A 138 -42.58 22.21 9.18
N ASP A 139 -43.39 22.24 8.12
CA ASP A 139 -43.04 22.83 6.83
C ASP A 139 -43.24 24.35 6.88
N THR A 140 -44.37 24.75 7.48
CA THR A 140 -44.66 26.11 7.90
C THR A 140 -44.96 26.17 9.40
N VAL A 141 -44.46 27.23 10.04
CA VAL A 141 -44.78 27.62 11.42
C VAL A 141 -45.10 29.11 11.38
N ASP A 142 -46.33 29.47 11.74
CA ASP A 142 -46.81 30.85 11.78
C ASP A 142 -47.54 31.14 13.09
N ALA A 143 -47.75 32.41 13.42
CA ALA A 143 -48.46 32.85 14.62
C ALA A 143 -49.35 34.06 14.32
N GLU A 144 -50.66 33.91 14.55
CA GLU A 144 -51.64 34.99 14.40
C GLU A 144 -52.24 35.37 15.75
N ALA A 145 -52.56 36.66 15.93
CA ALA A 145 -53.20 37.18 17.13
C ALA A 145 -54.68 37.51 16.89
N ILE A 146 -55.53 37.27 17.89
CA ILE A 146 -56.93 37.73 17.89
C ILE A 146 -57.20 38.57 19.13
N LEU A 147 -57.49 39.85 18.93
CA LEU A 147 -57.95 40.74 19.98
C LEU A 147 -59.42 40.43 20.38
N ASN A 148 -59.64 40.19 21.66
CA ASN A 148 -60.95 39.98 22.25
C ASN A 148 -61.62 41.30 22.64
N LYS A 149 -62.96 41.30 22.73
CA LYS A 149 -63.77 42.48 23.10
C LYS A 149 -63.58 42.97 24.54
N ASP A 150 -62.89 42.20 25.38
CA ASP A 150 -62.52 42.54 26.76
C ASP A 150 -61.11 43.15 26.87
N GLY A 151 -60.36 43.25 25.76
CA GLY A 151 -58.99 43.76 25.73
C GLY A 151 -57.90 42.70 25.91
N SER A 152 -58.25 41.43 26.07
CA SER A 152 -57.29 40.31 26.08
C SER A 152 -56.93 39.85 24.66
N VAL A 153 -55.84 39.10 24.50
CA VAL A 153 -55.40 38.55 23.21
C VAL A 153 -55.40 37.02 23.24
N ASN A 154 -55.88 36.37 22.18
CA ASN A 154 -55.64 34.95 21.94
C ASN A 154 -54.50 34.81 20.92
N VAL A 155 -53.51 33.97 21.20
CA VAL A 155 -52.45 33.61 20.25
C VAL A 155 -52.80 32.27 19.61
N ILE A 156 -52.69 32.20 18.28
CA ILE A 156 -52.92 30.98 17.49
C ILE A 156 -51.63 30.66 16.75
N TYR A 157 -50.95 29.58 17.16
CA TYR A 157 -49.86 29.00 16.39
C TYR A 157 -50.43 28.09 15.30
N ILE A 158 -50.02 28.30 14.05
CA ILE A 158 -50.47 27.54 12.88
C ILE A 158 -49.29 26.74 12.35
N LEU A 159 -49.45 25.41 12.29
CA LEU A 159 -48.38 24.47 11.97
C LEU A 159 -48.81 23.56 10.81
N GLU A 160 -47.95 23.35 9.81
CA GLU A 160 -48.15 22.26 8.83
C GLU A 160 -47.12 21.17 9.10
N GLU A 161 -47.53 19.95 9.46
CA GLU A 161 -46.61 18.86 9.79
C GLU A 161 -45.87 18.30 8.55
N GLN A 162 -44.56 18.11 8.67
CA GLN A 162 -43.77 17.44 7.64
C GLN A 162 -44.02 15.92 7.65
N PRO A 163 -44.10 15.28 6.46
CA PRO A 163 -44.35 13.85 6.38
C PRO A 163 -43.15 13.04 6.89
N LEU A 164 -43.42 12.12 7.84
CA LEU A 164 -42.40 11.25 8.43
C LEU A 164 -41.96 10.15 7.45
N ILE A 165 -40.65 9.92 7.38
CA ILE A 165 -40.06 8.86 6.54
C ILE A 165 -40.12 7.54 7.32
N ASN A 166 -41.14 6.72 7.06
CA ASN A 166 -41.26 5.36 7.60
C ASN A 166 -40.27 4.39 6.96
N ALA A 167 -39.99 4.53 5.65
CA ALA A 167 -39.06 3.68 4.93
C ALA A 167 -38.46 4.38 3.70
N ILE A 168 -37.22 4.03 3.37
CA ILE A 168 -36.53 4.45 2.14
C ILE A 168 -36.40 3.22 1.24
N GLN A 169 -36.83 3.33 -0.02
CA GLN A 169 -36.73 2.28 -1.04
C GLN A 169 -35.87 2.77 -2.20
N VAL A 170 -34.82 2.02 -2.56
CA VAL A 170 -34.00 2.31 -3.74
C VAL A 170 -34.47 1.42 -4.90
N VAL A 171 -34.57 1.98 -6.10
CA VAL A 171 -35.08 1.29 -7.29
C VAL A 171 -34.24 1.64 -8.52
N GLY A 172 -33.84 0.61 -9.29
CA GLY A 172 -33.07 0.75 -10.53
C GLY A 172 -31.60 0.38 -10.39
N ASN A 173 -31.09 0.31 -9.15
CA ASN A 173 -29.74 -0.12 -8.83
C ASN A 173 -29.50 -1.60 -9.17
N ARG A 174 -28.46 -1.87 -9.96
CA ARG A 174 -27.95 -3.21 -10.34
C ARG A 174 -26.44 -3.32 -10.11
N ALA A 175 -25.70 -2.22 -10.19
CA ALA A 175 -24.26 -2.15 -9.97
C ALA A 175 -23.86 -1.87 -8.51
N ILE A 176 -24.79 -1.44 -7.66
CA ILE A 176 -24.60 -1.20 -6.23
C ILE A 176 -25.78 -1.83 -5.47
N SER A 177 -25.50 -2.50 -4.35
CA SER A 177 -26.52 -3.10 -3.49
C SER A 177 -27.20 -2.06 -2.60
N ASP A 178 -28.50 -2.27 -2.36
CA ASP A 178 -29.39 -1.41 -1.59
C ASP A 178 -28.76 -1.02 -0.25
N GLN A 179 -28.20 -2.00 0.48
CA GLN A 179 -27.55 -1.80 1.77
C GLN A 179 -26.39 -0.79 1.72
N LYS A 180 -25.60 -0.73 0.64
CA LYS A 180 -24.52 0.27 0.53
C LYS A 180 -25.08 1.66 0.23
N LEU A 181 -26.12 1.75 -0.60
CA LEU A 181 -26.76 3.02 -0.94
C LEU A 181 -27.50 3.61 0.26
N LEU A 182 -28.24 2.79 1.02
CA LEU A 182 -28.91 3.19 2.26
C LEU A 182 -27.93 3.68 3.33
N LEU A 183 -26.70 3.13 3.40
CA LEU A 183 -25.64 3.62 4.30
C LEU A 183 -25.05 4.98 3.90
N ALA A 184 -25.26 5.44 2.67
CA ALA A 184 -24.78 6.75 2.21
C ALA A 184 -25.72 7.90 2.62
N ILE A 185 -27.03 7.61 2.71
CA ILE A 185 -28.09 8.58 3.00
C ILE A 185 -28.10 8.91 4.50
N PRO A 186 -28.00 10.20 4.90
CA PRO A 186 -28.02 10.59 6.32
C PRO A 186 -29.45 10.68 6.91
N LEU A 187 -30.41 9.90 6.41
CA LEU A 187 -31.81 9.86 6.85
C LEU A 187 -32.14 8.52 7.49
N TYR A 188 -32.99 8.53 8.53
CA TYR A 188 -33.37 7.33 9.29
C TYR A 188 -34.89 7.16 9.36
N ALA A 189 -35.34 5.90 9.46
CA ALA A 189 -36.75 5.57 9.58
C ALA A 189 -37.35 6.13 10.88
N GLY A 190 -38.52 6.77 10.79
CA GLY A 190 -39.16 7.52 11.88
C GLY A 190 -38.66 8.96 12.04
N GLY A 191 -37.74 9.42 11.19
CA GLY A 191 -37.33 10.82 11.11
C GLY A 191 -38.28 11.69 10.27
N PRO A 192 -38.26 13.02 10.46
CA PRO A 192 -38.88 13.97 9.54
C PRO A 192 -38.14 13.99 8.18
N ARG A 193 -38.78 14.60 7.18
CA ARG A 193 -38.20 14.85 5.86
C ARG A 193 -37.35 16.12 5.89
N ASP A 194 -36.04 15.97 5.93
CA ASP A 194 -35.06 17.06 5.83
C ASP A 194 -34.50 17.12 4.40
N ASP A 195 -34.74 18.24 3.69
CA ASP A 195 -34.32 18.42 2.30
C ASP A 195 -32.80 18.53 2.12
N PHE A 196 -32.08 19.09 3.09
CA PHE A 196 -30.63 19.22 3.03
C PHE A 196 -29.93 17.88 3.23
N LEU A 197 -30.44 17.05 4.14
CA LEU A 197 -30.01 15.66 4.34
C LEU A 197 -30.40 14.77 3.15
N LEU A 198 -31.54 15.04 2.51
CA LEU A 198 -31.97 14.38 1.29
C LEU A 198 -31.05 14.72 0.10
N GLU A 199 -30.76 16.01 -0.14
CA GLU A 199 -29.85 16.46 -1.20
C GLU A 199 -28.43 15.91 -0.99
N GLN A 200 -27.91 15.94 0.25
CA GLN A 200 -26.64 15.26 0.57
C GLN A 200 -26.69 13.75 0.30
N GLY A 201 -27.81 13.08 0.58
CA GLY A 201 -28.02 11.67 0.25
C GLY A 201 -27.93 11.41 -1.26
N VAL A 202 -28.59 12.22 -2.06
CA VAL A 202 -28.56 12.15 -3.54
C VAL A 202 -27.15 12.35 -4.07
N ILE A 203 -26.43 13.38 -3.61
CA ILE A 203 -25.04 13.67 -4.02
C ILE A 203 -24.13 12.48 -3.71
N ARG A 204 -24.15 11.97 -2.47
CA ARG A 204 -23.31 10.82 -2.05
C ARG A 204 -23.61 9.55 -2.85
N ILE A 205 -24.87 9.30 -3.20
CA ILE A 205 -25.25 8.19 -4.09
C ILE A 205 -24.67 8.42 -5.50
N GLN A 206 -24.78 9.64 -6.03
CA GLN A 206 -24.24 9.97 -7.35
C GLN A 206 -22.72 9.78 -7.42
N ASP A 207 -22.00 10.16 -6.37
CA ASP A 207 -20.54 10.01 -6.30
C ASP A 207 -20.09 8.55 -6.10
N GLU A 208 -20.84 7.74 -5.34
CA GLU A 208 -20.68 6.28 -5.30
C GLU A 208 -20.83 5.61 -6.68
N TYR A 209 -21.75 6.10 -7.51
CA TYR A 209 -21.93 5.65 -8.89
C TYR A 209 -20.78 6.12 -9.80
N ARG A 210 -20.44 7.41 -9.75
CA ARG A 210 -19.32 8.01 -10.49
C ARG A 210 -18.00 7.29 -10.20
N ASN A 211 -17.72 6.96 -8.94
CA ASN A 211 -16.50 6.26 -8.52
C ASN A 211 -16.44 4.77 -8.93
N LYS A 212 -17.56 4.19 -9.39
CA LYS A 212 -17.57 2.91 -10.12
C LYS A 212 -17.45 3.07 -11.65
N GLY A 213 -17.36 4.30 -12.16
CA GLY A 213 -17.32 4.64 -13.58
C GLY A 213 -18.69 4.86 -14.23
N PHE A 214 -19.77 5.00 -13.45
CA PHE A 214 -21.09 5.38 -13.95
C PHE A 214 -21.23 6.90 -13.91
N TYR A 215 -20.54 7.56 -14.85
CA TYR A 215 -20.43 9.02 -14.89
C TYR A 215 -21.77 9.72 -15.19
N LEU A 216 -22.63 9.07 -15.97
CA LEU A 216 -23.97 9.53 -16.35
C LEU A 216 -25.07 8.91 -15.47
N ALA A 217 -24.78 8.69 -14.19
CA ALA A 217 -25.79 8.23 -13.23
C ALA A 217 -26.71 9.38 -12.82
N GLU A 218 -28.00 9.23 -13.12
CA GLU A 218 -29.06 10.16 -12.73
C GLU A 218 -29.86 9.54 -11.56
N ILE A 219 -30.18 10.38 -10.57
CA ILE A 219 -30.91 9.98 -9.36
C ILE A 219 -32.06 10.96 -9.18
N GLU A 220 -33.28 10.42 -9.15
CA GLU A 220 -34.52 11.15 -8.92
C GLU A 220 -35.10 10.72 -7.56
N VAL A 221 -35.65 11.66 -6.80
CA VAL A 221 -36.46 11.36 -5.61
C VAL A 221 -37.92 11.34 -6.02
N ASP A 222 -38.59 10.22 -5.75
CA ASP A 222 -40.01 10.00 -6.07
C ASP A 222 -40.79 9.91 -4.75
N GLU A 223 -41.43 11.04 -4.43
CA GLU A 223 -42.14 11.30 -3.18
C GLU A 223 -43.62 10.91 -3.24
N SER A 224 -44.08 10.29 -4.33
CA SER A 224 -45.50 10.00 -4.60
C SER A 224 -46.18 9.11 -3.56
N ARG A 225 -45.42 8.49 -2.65
CA ARG A 225 -45.91 7.67 -1.53
C ARG A 225 -45.47 8.17 -0.15
N LEU A 226 -44.85 9.36 -0.08
CA LEU A 226 -44.33 9.94 1.15
C LEU A 226 -45.47 10.40 2.08
N LYS A 227 -46.40 11.23 1.59
CA LYS A 227 -47.57 11.66 2.41
C LYS A 227 -48.51 10.49 2.76
N ASP A 228 -48.80 9.60 1.80
CA ASP A 228 -49.77 8.50 1.97
C ASP A 228 -49.27 7.31 2.83
N SER A 229 -47.95 7.09 2.90
CA SER A 229 -47.39 5.87 3.55
C SER A 229 -46.03 6.04 4.23
N GLY A 230 -45.43 7.24 4.17
CA GLY A 230 -44.07 7.48 4.64
C GLY A 230 -42.98 6.76 3.84
N ILE A 231 -43.26 6.35 2.60
CA ILE A 231 -42.28 5.66 1.75
C ILE A 231 -41.64 6.66 0.79
N LEU A 232 -40.36 6.96 1.03
CA LEU A 232 -39.52 7.72 0.12
C LEU A 232 -38.89 6.77 -0.91
N ILE A 233 -39.01 7.06 -2.21
CA ILE A 233 -38.40 6.25 -3.27
C ILE A 233 -37.21 7.02 -3.86
N ILE A 234 -36.07 6.36 -3.99
CA ILE A 234 -34.90 6.87 -4.72
C ILE A 234 -34.76 6.05 -6.00
N ARG A 235 -35.01 6.69 -7.13
CA ARG A 235 -35.02 6.10 -8.47
C ARG A 235 -33.68 6.40 -9.14
N ILE A 236 -32.98 5.35 -9.56
CA ILE A 236 -31.62 5.45 -10.10
C ILE A 236 -31.57 4.95 -11.53
N VAL A 237 -31.09 5.80 -12.44
CA VAL A 237 -30.76 5.48 -13.82
C VAL A 237 -29.24 5.41 -13.91
N GLU A 238 -28.68 4.19 -13.81
CA GLU A 238 -27.22 4.01 -13.68
C GLU A 238 -26.42 4.47 -14.91
N GLY A 239 -27.03 4.48 -16.10
CA GLY A 239 -26.36 4.78 -17.35
C GLY A 239 -25.32 3.71 -17.79
N PRO A 240 -24.61 3.94 -18.91
CA PRO A 240 -23.48 3.12 -19.31
C PRO A 240 -22.25 3.38 -18.42
N ARG A 241 -21.42 2.35 -18.22
CA ARG A 241 -20.16 2.48 -17.50
C ARG A 241 -19.05 2.99 -18.43
N VAL A 242 -18.63 4.23 -18.20
CA VAL A 242 -17.66 4.96 -19.04
C VAL A 242 -16.23 4.49 -18.78
N ARG A 243 -15.49 4.22 -19.86
CA ARG A 243 -14.05 3.87 -19.81
C ARG A 243 -13.18 4.92 -20.49
N ILE A 244 -12.06 5.27 -19.87
CA ILE A 244 -11.08 6.17 -20.45
C ILE A 244 -10.30 5.44 -21.53
N LYS A 245 -10.48 5.85 -22.79
CA LYS A 245 -9.80 5.32 -23.96
C LYS A 245 -8.44 6.01 -24.15
N GLU A 246 -8.41 7.32 -23.94
CA GLU A 246 -7.28 8.19 -24.26
C GLU A 246 -7.17 9.32 -23.23
N ILE A 247 -5.94 9.78 -22.97
CA ILE A 247 -5.65 10.99 -22.19
C ILE A 247 -4.75 11.88 -23.04
N GLU A 248 -5.14 13.13 -23.22
CA GLU A 248 -4.41 14.15 -23.97
C GLU A 248 -4.02 15.32 -23.05
N PHE A 249 -2.88 15.94 -23.35
CA PHE A 249 -2.41 17.16 -22.71
C PHE A 249 -2.27 18.24 -23.79
N VAL A 250 -2.81 19.43 -23.53
CA VAL A 250 -2.85 20.54 -24.48
C VAL A 250 -2.28 21.79 -23.82
N GLY A 251 -1.37 22.47 -24.51
CA GLY A 251 -0.73 23.70 -24.02
C GLY A 251 0.63 23.50 -23.36
N ASN A 252 0.98 22.27 -22.99
CA ASN A 252 2.31 21.91 -22.51
C ASN A 252 3.38 22.06 -23.62
N ARG A 253 4.50 22.70 -23.27
CA ARG A 253 5.66 23.00 -24.13
C ARG A 253 6.99 22.77 -23.40
N ALA A 254 7.04 23.05 -22.10
CA ALA A 254 8.19 22.77 -21.25
C ALA A 254 8.37 21.26 -21.01
N PHE A 255 7.26 20.53 -20.82
CA PHE A 255 7.27 19.09 -20.56
C PHE A 255 6.52 18.30 -21.64
N PRO A 256 7.05 17.14 -22.08
CA PRO A 256 6.35 16.26 -23.01
C PRO A 256 5.10 15.64 -22.35
N ALA A 257 4.07 15.33 -23.13
CA ALA A 257 2.83 14.73 -22.62
C ALA A 257 3.05 13.39 -21.86
N LYS A 258 4.14 12.68 -22.14
CA LYS A 258 4.53 11.45 -21.41
C LYS A 258 4.89 11.74 -19.93
N GLU A 259 5.38 12.95 -19.63
CA GLU A 259 5.73 13.44 -18.29
C GLU A 259 4.51 13.72 -17.44
N LEU A 260 3.61 14.50 -17.99
CA LEU A 260 2.33 14.81 -17.37
C LEU A 260 1.47 13.54 -17.19
N SER A 261 1.67 12.52 -18.04
CA SER A 261 1.05 11.20 -17.90
C SER A 261 1.58 10.33 -16.75
N LEU A 262 2.71 10.67 -16.11
CA LEU A 262 3.16 10.00 -14.87
C LEU A 262 2.40 10.53 -13.66
N GLU A 263 2.42 11.86 -13.48
CA GLU A 263 1.96 12.56 -12.26
C GLU A 263 0.47 12.38 -11.96
N ILE A 264 -0.34 12.16 -13.00
CA ILE A 264 -1.77 11.83 -12.84
C ILE A 264 -1.97 10.37 -12.38
N SER A 265 -2.88 10.11 -11.46
CA SER A 265 -3.32 8.77 -11.06
C SER A 265 -4.31 8.14 -12.05
N THR A 266 -5.01 8.93 -12.86
CA THR A 266 -5.88 8.42 -13.93
C THR A 266 -5.06 7.88 -15.10
N LYS A 267 -5.47 6.74 -15.66
CA LYS A 267 -4.77 6.05 -16.76
C LYS A 267 -5.78 5.36 -17.69
N PRO A 268 -5.50 5.24 -19.02
CA PRO A 268 -6.41 4.60 -19.96
C PRO A 268 -6.61 3.09 -19.72
N TYR A 269 -7.71 2.58 -20.27
CA TYR A 269 -8.13 1.18 -20.24
C TYR A 269 -7.13 0.26 -20.99
N ILE A 270 -6.86 -0.92 -20.41
CA ILE A 270 -6.03 -1.96 -21.01
C ILE A 270 -6.70 -3.31 -20.72
N PHE A 271 -7.16 -4.00 -21.77
CA PHE A 271 -8.07 -5.15 -21.71
C PHE A 271 -7.75 -6.22 -20.64
N LEU A 272 -6.48 -6.60 -20.49
CA LEU A 272 -6.04 -7.61 -19.51
C LEU A 272 -5.54 -7.04 -18.16
N PHE A 273 -5.21 -5.74 -18.08
CA PHE A 273 -4.35 -5.22 -17.01
C PHE A 273 -4.91 -3.99 -16.27
N ARG A 274 -5.85 -3.23 -16.85
CA ARG A 274 -6.32 -1.98 -16.23
C ARG A 274 -7.76 -1.64 -16.63
N LYS A 275 -8.63 -1.48 -15.62
CA LYS A 275 -10.07 -1.23 -15.81
C LYS A 275 -10.42 0.17 -16.33
N GLY A 276 -9.50 1.14 -16.24
CA GLY A 276 -9.58 2.45 -16.91
C GLY A 276 -10.90 3.19 -16.71
N GLN A 277 -11.38 3.31 -15.46
CA GLN A 277 -12.66 3.94 -15.15
C GLN A 277 -12.54 5.47 -15.19
N LEU A 278 -13.64 6.15 -15.46
CA LEU A 278 -13.76 7.59 -15.32
C LEU A 278 -14.20 7.94 -13.88
N GLU A 279 -13.27 8.45 -13.07
CA GLU A 279 -13.44 8.76 -11.64
C GLU A 279 -13.28 10.29 -11.44
N PRO A 280 -14.35 11.08 -11.22
CA PRO A 280 -14.29 12.55 -11.26
C PRO A 280 -13.46 13.21 -10.15
N GLU A 281 -13.50 12.68 -8.92
CA GLU A 281 -12.71 13.17 -7.78
C GLU A 281 -11.22 13.04 -8.06
N LYS A 282 -10.81 11.87 -8.54
CA LYS A 282 -9.44 11.58 -8.98
C LYS A 282 -8.99 12.47 -10.12
N LEU A 283 -9.89 12.90 -11.01
CA LEU A 283 -9.59 13.92 -12.02
C LEU A 283 -9.46 15.34 -11.44
N LEU A 284 -9.88 15.62 -10.20
CA LEU A 284 -9.51 16.83 -9.46
C LEU A 284 -8.13 16.67 -8.82
N ASP A 285 -7.85 15.53 -8.19
CA ASP A 285 -6.52 15.20 -7.64
C ASP A 285 -5.43 15.26 -8.72
N ASP A 286 -5.72 14.75 -9.92
CA ASP A 286 -4.82 14.80 -11.08
C ASP A 286 -4.53 16.23 -11.54
N VAL A 287 -5.55 17.10 -11.58
CA VAL A 287 -5.36 18.53 -11.87
C VAL A 287 -4.48 19.19 -10.81
N ALA A 288 -4.73 18.92 -9.53
CA ALA A 288 -3.93 19.45 -8.42
C ALA A 288 -2.49 18.89 -8.41
N SER A 289 -2.29 17.67 -8.89
CA SER A 289 -0.96 17.03 -9.00
C SER A 289 -0.16 17.62 -10.15
N LEU A 290 -0.78 17.89 -11.30
CA LEU A 290 -0.17 18.63 -12.41
C LEU A 290 0.16 20.08 -12.04
N ASP A 291 -0.77 20.80 -11.42
CA ASP A 291 -0.57 22.18 -10.93
C ASP A 291 0.63 22.26 -9.97
N ARG A 292 0.72 21.30 -9.04
CA ARG A 292 1.86 21.15 -8.14
C ARG A 292 3.15 20.83 -8.89
N PHE A 293 3.16 19.84 -9.78
CA PHE A 293 4.35 19.47 -10.57
C PHE A 293 4.95 20.66 -11.33
N TYR A 294 4.11 21.49 -11.95
CA TYR A 294 4.57 22.69 -12.64
C TYR A 294 5.15 23.75 -11.69
N LYS A 295 4.47 24.03 -10.57
CA LYS A 295 4.96 24.98 -9.55
C LYS A 295 6.27 24.50 -8.90
N ASP A 296 6.37 23.20 -8.65
CA ASP A 296 7.57 22.57 -8.09
C ASP A 296 8.76 22.67 -9.05
N ASN A 297 8.50 22.72 -10.37
CA ASN A 297 9.49 23.01 -11.42
C ASN A 297 9.68 24.51 -11.76
N GLY A 298 9.05 25.42 -11.01
CA GLY A 298 9.25 26.88 -11.08
C GLY A 298 8.27 27.65 -11.96
N PHE A 299 7.18 27.03 -12.41
CA PHE A 299 6.11 27.67 -13.17
C PHE A 299 5.02 28.20 -12.21
N VAL A 300 5.30 29.30 -11.52
CA VAL A 300 4.47 29.83 -10.43
C VAL A 300 3.06 30.25 -10.91
N ASP A 301 2.96 30.79 -12.13
CA ASP A 301 1.70 31.26 -12.73
C ASP A 301 0.96 30.17 -13.54
N VAL A 302 1.28 28.89 -13.36
CA VAL A 302 0.60 27.79 -14.08
C VAL A 302 -0.90 27.74 -13.76
N ARG A 303 -1.69 27.34 -14.74
CA ARG A 303 -3.08 26.89 -14.56
C ARG A 303 -3.29 25.56 -15.27
N VAL A 304 -4.04 24.66 -14.62
CA VAL A 304 -4.42 23.36 -15.15
C VAL A 304 -5.93 23.20 -15.04
N ASP A 305 -6.55 22.94 -16.19
CA ASP A 305 -7.96 22.64 -16.36
C ASP A 305 -8.15 21.24 -16.94
N LYS A 306 -9.38 20.72 -16.92
CA LYS A 306 -9.74 19.46 -17.58
C LYS A 306 -11.03 19.57 -18.38
N ARG A 307 -11.10 18.80 -19.47
CA ARG A 307 -12.30 18.59 -20.29
C ARG A 307 -12.49 17.10 -20.50
N ILE A 308 -13.75 16.65 -20.44
CA ILE A 308 -14.13 15.26 -20.70
C ILE A 308 -14.92 15.24 -22.00
N LEU A 309 -14.47 14.43 -22.96
CA LEU A 309 -15.13 14.22 -24.24
C LEU A 309 -15.67 12.78 -24.25
N LEU A 310 -16.99 12.62 -24.23
CA LEU A 310 -17.65 11.32 -24.30
C LEU A 310 -17.78 10.85 -25.75
N SER A 311 -17.79 9.53 -25.96
CA SER A 311 -18.13 8.92 -27.24
C SER A 311 -19.63 9.05 -27.55
N PRO A 312 -20.07 8.97 -28.83
CA PRO A 312 -21.49 9.12 -29.19
C PRO A 312 -22.43 8.05 -28.61
N ASP A 313 -21.90 6.92 -28.16
CA ASP A 313 -22.62 5.84 -27.44
C ASP A 313 -22.49 5.94 -25.90
N ASN A 314 -21.78 6.96 -25.40
CA ASN A 314 -21.48 7.20 -23.98
C ASN A 314 -20.74 6.06 -23.25
N THR A 315 -20.08 5.12 -23.95
CA THR A 315 -19.32 4.03 -23.27
C THR A 315 -17.82 4.33 -23.10
N GLU A 316 -17.28 5.28 -23.85
CA GLU A 316 -15.87 5.69 -23.80
C GLU A 316 -15.72 7.18 -23.51
N ALA A 317 -14.59 7.55 -22.92
CA ALA A 317 -14.19 8.94 -22.70
C ALA A 317 -12.75 9.18 -23.16
N LYS A 318 -12.51 10.38 -23.71
CA LYS A 318 -11.20 10.99 -23.83
C LYS A 318 -11.10 12.13 -22.83
N VAL A 319 -10.08 12.10 -21.97
CA VAL A 319 -9.81 13.16 -21.00
C VAL A 319 -8.75 14.08 -21.58
N VAL A 320 -9.00 15.39 -21.59
CA VAL A 320 -8.07 16.40 -22.10
C VAL A 320 -7.71 17.35 -20.95
N PHE A 321 -6.46 17.32 -20.51
CA PHE A 321 -5.92 18.32 -19.58
C PHE A 321 -5.44 19.53 -20.38
N VAL A 322 -5.92 20.72 -20.02
CA VAL A 322 -5.59 22.00 -20.68
C VAL A 322 -4.69 22.78 -19.73
N ILE A 323 -3.50 23.16 -20.19
CA ILE A 323 -2.44 23.69 -19.34
C ILE A 323 -1.96 25.03 -19.89
N GLU A 324 -2.10 26.08 -19.11
CA GLU A 324 -1.43 27.36 -19.33
C GLU A 324 -0.15 27.35 -18.46
N GLU A 325 1.01 26.98 -19.03
CA GLU A 325 2.26 26.82 -18.25
C GLU A 325 2.73 28.12 -17.57
N GLY A 326 2.30 29.28 -18.07
CA GLY A 326 2.73 30.58 -17.55
C GLY A 326 4.20 30.89 -17.87
N ARG A 327 4.89 31.53 -16.93
CA ARG A 327 6.33 31.85 -17.03
C ARG A 327 7.09 31.11 -15.94
N ARG A 328 8.29 30.63 -16.29
CA ARG A 328 9.23 30.05 -15.32
C ARG A 328 10.01 31.16 -14.63
N TYR A 329 10.00 31.18 -13.30
CA TYR A 329 10.65 32.23 -12.50
C TYR A 329 12.05 31.81 -12.04
N ARG A 330 12.93 32.79 -11.80
CA ARG A 330 14.26 32.61 -11.22
C ARG A 330 14.43 33.36 -9.90
N LEU A 331 15.31 32.86 -9.06
CA LEU A 331 15.71 33.53 -7.82
C LEU A 331 16.68 34.68 -8.13
N ARG A 332 16.34 35.89 -7.67
CA ARG A 332 17.16 37.10 -7.86
C ARG A 332 18.09 37.38 -6.68
N ASP A 333 17.56 37.41 -5.45
CA ASP A 333 18.33 37.48 -4.21
C ASP A 333 17.60 36.78 -3.05
N VAL A 334 18.31 36.47 -1.96
CA VAL A 334 17.75 35.93 -0.71
C VAL A 334 17.89 36.94 0.43
N ILE A 335 16.78 37.53 0.84
CA ILE A 335 16.72 38.54 1.90
C ILE A 335 16.47 37.82 3.22
N VAL A 336 17.50 37.62 4.04
CA VAL A 336 17.38 36.97 5.35
C VAL A 336 17.00 37.99 6.43
N ARG A 337 15.94 37.71 7.20
CA ARG A 337 15.54 38.51 8.37
C ARG A 337 15.24 37.61 9.57
N SER A 338 15.80 37.94 10.73
CA SER A 338 15.43 37.31 12.00
C SER A 338 14.26 38.03 12.68
N ASN A 339 13.58 37.38 13.62
CA ASN A 339 12.56 37.96 14.51
C ASN A 339 13.16 38.78 15.67
N THR A 340 14.47 39.02 15.67
CA THR A 340 15.19 39.90 16.61
C THR A 340 14.86 41.38 16.37
N ALA A 341 15.09 42.22 17.39
CA ALA A 341 14.76 43.65 17.35
C ALA A 341 15.56 44.46 16.32
N ASP A 342 16.71 43.95 15.88
CA ASP A 342 17.58 44.47 14.81
C ASP A 342 17.35 43.76 13.46
N GLY A 343 16.59 42.66 13.43
CA GLY A 343 16.37 41.83 12.24
C GLY A 343 17.57 40.97 11.84
N GLU A 344 18.60 40.91 12.69
CA GLU A 344 19.83 40.14 12.47
C GLU A 344 19.77 38.76 13.17
N PRO A 345 20.07 37.66 12.46
CA PRO A 345 20.23 36.35 13.09
C PRO A 345 21.49 36.31 13.96
N ARG A 346 21.40 35.65 15.12
CA ARG A 346 22.44 35.64 16.16
C ARG A 346 23.30 34.38 16.15
N ILE A 347 22.76 33.25 15.71
CA ILE A 347 23.46 31.95 15.73
C ILE A 347 24.33 31.78 14.47
N PHE A 348 23.74 32.05 13.30
CA PHE A 348 24.42 32.06 12.01
C PHE A 348 24.33 33.44 11.39
N LYS A 349 25.41 33.93 10.78
CA LYS A 349 25.39 35.18 10.01
C LYS A 349 24.60 35.01 8.71
N ARG A 350 24.10 36.12 8.13
CA ARG A 350 23.34 36.10 6.86
C ARG A 350 24.11 35.40 5.73
N GLU A 351 25.43 35.54 5.68
CA GLU A 351 26.30 34.90 4.69
C GLU A 351 26.31 33.38 4.88
N GLN A 352 26.48 32.90 6.13
CA GLN A 352 26.46 31.48 6.46
C GLN A 352 25.09 30.84 6.17
N ILE A 353 24.00 31.56 6.45
CA ILE A 353 22.65 31.13 6.10
C ILE A 353 22.49 31.01 4.58
N ARG A 354 22.99 31.99 3.81
CA ARG A 354 23.00 31.95 2.34
C ARG A 354 23.84 30.79 1.79
N ASP A 355 24.97 30.46 2.41
CA ASP A 355 25.82 29.32 2.04
C ASP A 355 25.19 27.94 2.34
N LEU A 356 24.30 27.85 3.33
CA LEU A 356 23.57 26.62 3.67
C LEU A 356 22.42 26.29 2.69
N LEU A 357 21.89 27.29 1.97
CA LEU A 357 20.79 27.09 1.03
C LEU A 357 21.17 26.11 -0.09
N ALA A 358 20.19 25.35 -0.57
CA ALA A 358 20.34 24.55 -1.78
C ALA A 358 20.14 25.38 -3.06
N ILE A 359 19.39 26.48 -2.99
CA ILE A 359 19.12 27.41 -4.10
C ILE A 359 20.07 28.62 -4.05
N ARG A 360 20.49 29.11 -5.22
CA ARG A 360 21.40 30.25 -5.40
C ARG A 360 20.79 31.31 -6.32
N PRO A 361 21.18 32.59 -6.19
CA PRO A 361 20.83 33.63 -7.17
C PRO A 361 21.19 33.21 -8.61
N GLY A 362 20.21 33.30 -9.51
CA GLY A 362 20.29 32.83 -10.90
C GLY A 362 19.67 31.44 -11.14
N ASP A 363 19.48 30.61 -10.11
CA ASP A 363 18.78 29.33 -10.25
C ASP A 363 17.29 29.52 -10.56
N ASP A 364 16.68 28.52 -11.21
CA ASP A 364 15.23 28.48 -11.40
C ASP A 364 14.52 28.29 -10.04
N TYR A 365 13.48 29.09 -9.78
CA TYR A 365 12.79 29.14 -8.48
C TYR A 365 11.82 27.97 -8.30
N THR A 366 12.39 26.78 -8.13
CA THR A 366 11.70 25.51 -7.93
C THR A 366 11.35 25.28 -6.46
N ARG A 367 10.10 24.96 -6.15
CA ARG A 367 9.67 24.68 -4.76
C ARG A 367 10.54 23.62 -4.08
N LEU A 368 10.89 22.54 -4.79
CA LEU A 368 11.70 21.44 -4.26
C LEU A 368 13.08 21.89 -3.73
N ILE A 369 13.70 22.90 -4.35
CA ILE A 369 15.00 23.43 -3.90
C ILE A 369 14.79 24.50 -2.81
N VAL A 370 13.68 25.26 -2.84
CA VAL A 370 13.30 26.19 -1.75
C VAL A 370 13.01 25.42 -0.45
N ASP A 371 12.14 24.42 -0.48
CA ASP A 371 11.78 23.60 0.68
C ASP A 371 13.01 22.88 1.26
N ARG A 372 13.90 22.34 0.40
CA ARG A 372 15.21 21.79 0.81
C ARG A 372 16.16 22.84 1.40
N SER A 373 16.08 24.10 0.97
CA SER A 373 16.90 25.18 1.52
C SER A 373 16.43 25.60 2.91
N VAL A 374 15.10 25.62 3.12
CA VAL A 374 14.47 25.79 4.43
C VAL A 374 14.87 24.66 5.37
N GLU A 375 14.66 23.41 4.94
CA GLU A 375 15.02 22.17 5.65
C GLU A 375 16.48 22.18 6.12
N ARG A 376 17.44 22.50 5.24
CA ARG A 376 18.87 22.57 5.60
C ARG A 376 19.21 23.63 6.65
N VAL A 377 18.58 24.81 6.57
CA VAL A 377 18.81 25.86 7.57
C VAL A 377 18.18 25.44 8.90
N GLU A 378 16.96 24.90 8.88
CA GLU A 378 16.27 24.39 10.07
C GLU A 378 17.04 23.23 10.72
N GLU A 379 17.48 22.22 9.96
CA GLU A 379 18.39 21.15 10.44
C GLU A 379 19.66 21.71 11.09
N SER A 380 20.22 22.81 10.56
CA SER A 380 21.45 23.42 11.07
C SER A 380 21.23 24.13 12.41
N TYR A 381 20.07 24.77 12.60
CA TYR A 381 19.64 25.30 13.91
C TYR A 381 19.34 24.16 14.90
N GLN A 382 18.56 23.16 14.48
CA GLN A 382 18.20 22.00 15.31
C GLN A 382 19.42 21.19 15.78
N LEU A 383 20.47 21.07 14.97
CA LEU A 383 21.74 20.43 15.34
C LEU A 383 22.48 21.17 16.47
N MET A 384 22.24 22.49 16.63
CA MET A 384 22.79 23.30 17.72
C MET A 384 21.88 23.32 18.97
N GLY A 385 20.78 22.56 18.98
CA GLY A 385 19.79 22.54 20.06
C GLY A 385 18.62 23.51 19.88
N HIS A 386 18.56 24.27 18.79
CA HIS A 386 17.47 25.22 18.53
C HIS A 386 16.25 24.50 17.90
N ILE A 387 15.58 23.67 18.70
CA ILE A 387 14.41 22.88 18.30
C ILE A 387 13.21 23.76 17.93
N ASP A 388 12.94 24.79 18.73
CA ASP A 388 11.82 25.71 18.53
C ASP A 388 12.11 26.76 17.42
N SER A 389 13.11 26.49 16.56
CA SER A 389 13.42 27.31 15.40
C SER A 389 12.35 27.13 14.30
N ARG A 390 12.10 28.20 13.54
CA ARG A 390 11.12 28.22 12.46
C ARG A 390 11.58 29.11 11.32
N ILE A 391 11.86 28.49 10.18
CA ILE A 391 12.27 29.16 8.95
C ILE A 391 11.02 29.27 8.06
N THR A 392 10.71 30.45 7.56
CA THR A 392 9.53 30.71 6.71
C THR A 392 9.95 31.46 5.45
N PRO A 393 9.95 30.82 4.27
CA PRO A 393 10.17 31.51 3.00
C PRO A 393 8.92 32.30 2.61
N ARG A 394 9.12 33.45 1.97
CA ARG A 394 8.08 34.21 1.27
C ARG A 394 8.63 34.69 -0.07
N GLU A 395 7.94 34.37 -1.15
CA GLU A 395 8.26 34.96 -2.46
C GLU A 395 7.84 36.43 -2.53
N VAL A 396 8.69 37.27 -3.11
CA VAL A 396 8.39 38.68 -3.41
C VAL A 396 8.64 38.91 -4.88
N ARG A 397 7.58 39.20 -5.65
CA ARG A 397 7.64 39.35 -7.11
C ARG A 397 8.28 40.67 -7.51
N VAL A 398 9.25 40.63 -8.41
CA VAL A 398 10.04 41.79 -8.86
C VAL A 398 9.34 42.49 -10.03
N GLY A 399 8.23 43.18 -9.72
CA GLY A 399 7.40 43.86 -10.71
C GLY A 399 6.86 42.87 -11.76
N ASN A 400 7.14 43.14 -13.04
CA ASN A 400 6.69 42.31 -14.16
C ASN A 400 7.76 41.33 -14.70
N GLN A 401 8.97 41.31 -14.14
CA GLN A 401 10.05 40.40 -14.57
C GLN A 401 9.77 38.95 -14.10
N PRO A 402 10.30 37.92 -14.79
CA PRO A 402 10.20 36.52 -14.35
C PRO A 402 11.20 36.21 -13.22
N GLU A 403 11.27 37.09 -12.23
CA GLU A 403 12.24 37.08 -11.13
C GLU A 403 11.53 37.28 -9.79
N VAL A 404 11.98 36.56 -8.77
CA VAL A 404 11.51 36.69 -7.38
C VAL A 404 12.68 36.89 -6.42
N ASP A 405 12.47 37.70 -5.39
CA ASP A 405 13.32 37.68 -4.19
C ASP A 405 12.73 36.66 -3.21
N MET A 406 13.58 35.86 -2.55
CA MET A 406 13.16 35.01 -1.43
C MET A 406 13.40 35.75 -0.12
N LEU A 407 12.32 36.23 0.51
CA LEU A 407 12.37 36.74 1.88
C LEU A 407 12.34 35.54 2.84
N LEU A 408 13.48 35.27 3.50
CA LEU A 408 13.63 34.20 4.46
C LEU A 408 13.48 34.76 5.88
N SER A 409 12.29 34.60 6.48
CA SER A 409 12.02 34.98 7.86
C SER A 409 12.41 33.84 8.81
N ILE A 410 13.23 34.13 9.82
CA ILE A 410 13.78 33.14 10.74
C ILE A 410 13.38 33.50 12.19
N SER A 411 12.76 32.56 12.88
CA SER A 411 12.69 32.53 14.34
C SER A 411 13.76 31.55 14.83
N GLU A 412 14.76 32.02 15.58
CA GLU A 412 15.88 31.16 15.98
C GLU A 412 15.54 30.26 17.20
N GLY A 413 14.60 30.68 18.05
CA GLY A 413 14.22 29.94 19.25
C GLY A 413 15.32 29.89 20.33
N ASP A 414 14.97 29.38 21.51
CA ASP A 414 15.95 29.13 22.58
C ASP A 414 16.69 27.80 22.36
N MET A 415 17.91 27.69 22.92
CA MET A 415 18.68 26.45 22.91
C MET A 415 18.10 25.46 23.93
N VAL A 416 17.60 24.32 23.46
CA VAL A 416 16.96 23.27 24.25
C VAL A 416 17.95 22.22 24.74
N THR A 417 17.81 21.83 26.00
CA THR A 417 18.47 20.66 26.60
C THR A 417 17.54 19.46 26.70
N THR A 418 18.07 18.28 26.47
CA THR A 418 17.37 17.00 26.54
C THR A 418 17.01 16.67 27.98
N GLY A 419 15.72 16.50 28.26
CA GLY A 419 15.19 15.97 29.52
C GLY A 419 15.18 14.44 29.55
N LEU A 420 14.10 13.85 30.06
CA LEU A 420 13.92 12.40 30.08
C LEU A 420 13.49 11.87 28.71
N VAL A 421 14.06 10.74 28.31
CA VAL A 421 13.60 9.96 27.15
C VAL A 421 12.55 8.95 27.63
N LYS A 422 11.28 9.36 27.56
CA LYS A 422 10.10 8.56 27.93
C LYS A 422 9.76 7.63 26.75
N VAL A 423 9.61 6.33 26.99
CA VAL A 423 9.25 5.33 25.96
C VAL A 423 7.89 4.75 26.31
N GLN A 424 6.98 4.64 25.33
CA GLN A 424 5.60 4.18 25.56
C GLN A 424 5.08 3.27 24.43
N GLY A 425 4.14 2.38 24.77
CA GLY A 425 3.46 1.47 23.84
C GLY A 425 4.16 0.14 23.57
N ASN A 426 5.36 -0.07 24.14
CA ASN A 426 6.17 -1.28 23.99
C ASN A 426 5.76 -2.38 25.01
N PHE A 427 4.54 -2.91 24.87
CA PHE A 427 3.96 -3.86 25.83
C PHE A 427 4.61 -5.25 25.80
N ILE A 428 5.19 -5.67 24.67
CA ILE A 428 5.91 -6.94 24.49
C ILE A 428 7.41 -6.69 24.34
N THR A 429 7.80 -5.60 23.68
CA THR A 429 9.19 -5.27 23.34
C THR A 429 9.91 -4.68 24.53
N LYS A 430 10.98 -5.36 24.97
CA LYS A 430 11.80 -4.94 26.11
C LYS A 430 12.43 -3.58 25.79
N ASP A 431 12.22 -2.60 26.66
CA ASP A 431 12.61 -1.18 26.51
C ASP A 431 14.03 -0.97 25.93
N LYS A 432 15.00 -1.80 26.34
CA LYS A 432 16.39 -1.81 25.82
C LYS A 432 16.50 -1.91 24.29
N VAL A 433 15.53 -2.56 23.63
CA VAL A 433 15.48 -2.75 22.16
C VAL A 433 15.18 -1.43 21.44
N ILE A 434 14.44 -0.54 22.09
CA ILE A 434 14.12 0.80 21.61
C ILE A 434 15.25 1.75 21.99
N ARG A 435 15.68 1.77 23.26
CA ARG A 435 16.75 2.67 23.73
C ARG A 435 18.06 2.52 22.96
N ARG A 436 18.46 1.32 22.56
CA ARG A 436 19.68 1.10 21.74
C ARG A 436 19.65 1.73 20.34
N LEU A 437 18.50 2.25 19.90
CA LEU A 437 18.30 2.92 18.60
C LEU A 437 18.06 4.43 18.73
N VAL A 438 17.71 4.91 19.92
CA VAL A 438 17.49 6.33 20.26
C VAL A 438 18.79 6.87 20.87
N ARG A 439 19.53 7.70 20.14
CA ARG A 439 20.84 8.25 20.57
C ARG A 439 20.74 9.58 21.32
N ILE A 440 19.53 9.96 21.70
CA ILE A 440 19.22 11.17 22.45
C ILE A 440 19.53 10.90 23.93
N GLU A 441 20.48 11.63 24.51
CA GLU A 441 20.95 11.46 25.90
C GLU A 441 20.45 12.60 26.81
N PRO A 442 19.83 12.31 27.97
CA PRO A 442 19.49 13.32 28.97
C PRO A 442 20.68 14.21 29.37
N GLY A 443 20.44 15.51 29.53
CA GLY A 443 21.46 16.50 29.89
C GLY A 443 22.37 16.97 28.75
N ARG A 444 22.18 16.49 27.51
CA ARG A 444 22.84 17.02 26.30
C ARG A 444 21.98 18.09 25.61
N PRO A 445 22.57 19.01 24.82
CA PRO A 445 21.82 19.75 23.80
C PRO A 445 21.00 18.79 22.94
N LEU A 446 19.73 19.15 22.66
CA LEU A 446 18.83 18.25 21.93
C LEU A 446 19.04 18.38 20.41
N ASP A 447 19.75 17.43 19.80
CA ASP A 447 19.87 17.37 18.33
C ASP A 447 18.55 16.95 17.70
N GLY A 448 17.86 17.89 17.04
CA GLY A 448 16.57 17.63 16.40
C GLY A 448 16.66 16.62 15.25
N ARG A 449 17.83 16.47 14.62
CA ARG A 449 18.04 15.51 13.53
C ARG A 449 18.05 14.08 14.04
N GLU A 450 18.53 13.86 15.26
CA GLU A 450 18.47 12.56 15.92
C GLU A 450 17.03 12.12 16.29
N ILE A 451 16.05 13.03 16.34
CA ILE A 451 14.62 12.69 16.47
C ILE A 451 14.17 11.92 15.22
N GLY A 452 14.37 12.52 14.04
CA GLY A 452 14.04 11.90 12.75
C GLY A 452 14.84 10.62 12.50
N LEU A 453 16.14 10.63 12.80
CA LEU A 453 17.00 9.44 12.63
C LEU A 453 16.62 8.31 13.60
N ALA A 454 16.25 8.60 14.86
CA ALA A 454 15.75 7.59 15.79
C ALA A 454 14.42 6.98 15.29
N GLN A 455 13.48 7.81 14.83
CA GLN A 455 12.23 7.35 14.22
C GLN A 455 12.48 6.43 13.01
N LEU A 456 13.37 6.83 12.09
CA LEU A 456 13.75 6.02 10.93
C LEU A 456 14.41 4.69 11.32
N ARG A 457 15.32 4.68 12.30
CA ARG A 457 15.94 3.44 12.81
C ARG A 457 14.91 2.50 13.42
N LEU A 458 13.98 3.02 14.22
CA LEU A 458 12.91 2.26 14.85
C LEU A 458 11.94 1.67 13.81
N GLN A 459 11.53 2.46 12.82
CA GLN A 459 10.70 1.97 11.70
C GLN A 459 11.43 0.89 10.87
N ALA A 460 12.73 1.07 10.60
CA ALA A 460 13.54 0.12 9.85
C ALA A 460 13.67 -1.26 10.54
N THR A 461 13.46 -1.37 11.85
CA THR A 461 13.40 -2.67 12.55
C THR A 461 12.21 -3.54 12.10
N GLN A 462 11.15 -2.91 11.59
CA GLN A 462 9.86 -3.53 11.29
C GLN A 462 9.19 -4.23 12.49
N LEU A 463 9.51 -3.86 13.74
CA LEU A 463 8.84 -4.38 14.94
C LEU A 463 7.55 -3.61 15.29
N PHE A 464 7.45 -2.37 14.82
CA PHE A 464 6.37 -1.43 15.09
C PHE A 464 5.62 -1.10 13.79
N GLY A 465 4.31 -0.90 13.86
CA GLY A 465 3.46 -0.45 12.75
C GLY A 465 3.36 1.07 12.64
N ASN A 466 3.52 1.77 13.76
CA ASN A 466 3.65 3.22 13.83
C ASN A 466 4.74 3.55 14.86
N VAL A 467 5.52 4.60 14.59
CA VAL A 467 6.54 5.14 15.49
C VAL A 467 6.48 6.66 15.38
N ARG A 468 6.38 7.34 16.52
CA ARG A 468 6.64 8.78 16.63
C ARG A 468 7.73 9.01 17.65
N VAL A 469 8.64 9.94 17.33
CA VAL A 469 9.53 10.55 18.32
C VAL A 469 9.16 12.03 18.37
N THR A 470 8.73 12.52 19.53
CA THR A 470 8.22 13.88 19.71
C THR A 470 8.92 14.55 20.87
N VAL A 471 9.30 15.82 20.69
CA VAL A 471 9.68 16.69 21.80
C VAL A 471 8.40 17.08 22.53
N GLN A 472 8.39 16.98 23.85
CA GLN A 472 7.27 17.36 24.69
C GLN A 472 7.39 18.83 25.09
N ASP A 473 6.25 19.50 25.26
CA ASP A 473 6.20 20.81 25.89
C ASP A 473 6.88 20.79 27.28
N PRO A 474 7.51 21.90 27.71
CA PRO A 474 8.25 21.92 28.96
C PRO A 474 7.35 21.69 30.17
N GLU A 475 7.73 20.75 31.05
CA GLU A 475 7.07 20.62 32.34
C GLU A 475 7.18 21.94 33.14
N PRO A 476 6.14 22.39 33.87
CA PRO A 476 6.14 23.71 34.52
C PRO A 476 7.34 23.93 35.46
N GLY A 477 8.24 24.83 35.05
CA GLY A 477 9.49 25.14 35.77
C GLY A 477 10.77 24.50 35.18
N ALA A 478 10.68 23.65 34.16
CA ALA A 478 11.83 22.98 33.53
C ALA A 478 12.71 23.89 32.64
N GLY A 479 12.29 25.14 32.39
CA GLY A 479 13.04 26.14 31.62
C GLY A 479 13.24 25.73 30.15
N THR A 480 14.50 25.67 29.71
CA THR A 480 14.88 25.22 28.37
C THR A 480 15.03 23.70 28.25
N THR A 481 14.75 22.93 29.30
CA THR A 481 14.72 21.47 29.20
C THR A 481 13.41 21.01 28.53
N ARG A 482 13.51 20.06 27.60
CA ARG A 482 12.35 19.39 26.98
C ARG A 482 12.54 17.88 27.02
N ASP A 483 11.50 17.17 27.45
CA ASP A 483 11.48 15.71 27.40
C ASP A 483 11.26 15.21 25.96
N VAL A 484 11.68 13.97 25.70
CA VAL A 484 11.45 13.31 24.40
C VAL A 484 10.62 12.06 24.62
N LEU A 485 9.45 12.03 24.00
CA LEU A 485 8.52 10.91 24.01
C LEU A 485 8.70 10.06 22.75
N VAL A 486 9.01 8.78 22.95
CA VAL A 486 9.10 7.75 21.91
C VAL A 486 7.84 6.88 22.00
N GLU A 487 6.84 7.20 21.18
CA GLU A 487 5.62 6.40 21.04
C GLU A 487 5.85 5.29 20.01
N VAL A 488 5.60 4.03 20.38
CA VAL A 488 5.59 2.90 19.44
C VAL A 488 4.27 2.13 19.48
N ALA A 489 3.72 1.83 18.31
CA ALA A 489 2.61 0.89 18.17
C ALA A 489 3.16 -0.45 17.69
N GLU A 490 3.21 -1.45 18.58
CA GLU A 490 3.66 -2.80 18.23
C GLU A 490 2.74 -3.44 17.18
N ARG A 491 3.34 -4.13 16.19
CA ARG A 491 2.59 -4.86 15.16
C ARG A 491 2.80 -6.37 15.28
N ASN A 492 2.10 -7.16 14.48
CA ASN A 492 2.49 -8.56 14.34
C ASN A 492 3.88 -8.65 13.68
N THR A 493 4.78 -9.37 14.34
CA THR A 493 6.18 -9.55 13.93
C THR A 493 6.46 -10.98 13.42
N GLY A 494 5.46 -11.86 13.52
CA GLY A 494 5.47 -13.19 12.91
C GLY A 494 4.95 -13.16 11.48
N SER A 495 5.55 -14.00 10.65
CA SER A 495 5.18 -14.23 9.26
C SER A 495 5.32 -15.73 8.95
N PHE A 496 4.31 -16.28 8.26
CA PHE A 496 4.30 -17.63 7.73
C PHE A 496 4.20 -17.48 6.21
N ASN A 497 5.19 -17.98 5.50
CA ASN A 497 5.23 -18.03 4.04
C ASN A 497 5.14 -19.50 3.63
N PHE A 498 4.26 -19.81 2.68
CA PHE A 498 4.22 -21.09 1.99
C PHE A 498 4.33 -20.84 0.49
N GLY A 499 4.99 -21.73 -0.25
CA GLY A 499 5.14 -21.65 -1.69
C GLY A 499 5.60 -22.96 -2.33
N VAL A 500 5.66 -22.97 -3.65
CA VAL A 500 6.33 -24.00 -4.46
C VAL A 500 7.30 -23.34 -5.42
N GLY A 501 8.50 -23.90 -5.51
CA GLY A 501 9.56 -23.51 -6.42
C GLY A 501 9.87 -24.58 -7.46
N LEU A 502 10.42 -24.10 -8.58
CA LEU A 502 10.83 -24.90 -9.74
C LEU A 502 12.18 -24.35 -10.21
N SER A 503 13.20 -25.22 -10.29
CA SER A 503 14.57 -24.86 -10.65
C SER A 503 15.15 -25.88 -11.63
N SER A 504 15.98 -25.44 -12.58
CA SER A 504 16.77 -26.39 -13.39
C SER A 504 17.85 -27.13 -12.62
N ASP A 505 18.26 -26.61 -11.46
CA ASP A 505 19.44 -27.07 -10.72
C ASP A 505 19.07 -27.80 -9.40
N ALA A 506 17.77 -27.88 -9.09
CA ALA A 506 17.22 -28.37 -7.81
C ALA A 506 15.74 -28.81 -7.93
N GLY A 507 15.31 -29.22 -9.12
CA GLY A 507 13.99 -29.75 -9.44
C GLY A 507 12.78 -28.98 -8.87
N VAL A 508 11.82 -29.72 -8.33
CA VAL A 508 10.59 -29.23 -7.70
C VAL A 508 10.75 -29.24 -6.18
N PHE A 509 10.51 -28.11 -5.53
CA PHE A 509 10.59 -27.99 -4.07
C PHE A 509 9.42 -27.16 -3.50
N GLY A 510 8.98 -27.47 -2.29
CA GLY A 510 8.18 -26.56 -1.48
C GLY A 510 9.05 -25.51 -0.80
N ASP A 511 8.47 -24.37 -0.41
CA ASP A 511 9.04 -23.46 0.59
C ASP A 511 8.01 -23.31 1.71
N ILE A 512 8.39 -23.63 2.94
CA ILE A 512 7.61 -23.38 4.16
C ILE A 512 8.53 -22.63 5.12
N THR A 513 8.40 -21.30 5.14
CA THR A 513 9.27 -20.42 5.94
C THR A 513 8.46 -19.71 7.02
N ILE A 514 8.76 -20.04 8.29
CA ILE A 514 8.23 -19.39 9.48
C ILE A 514 9.29 -18.41 10.00
N ASN A 515 9.01 -17.11 9.93
CA ASN A 515 9.93 -16.06 10.40
C ASN A 515 9.25 -15.23 11.50
N GLN A 516 9.85 -15.24 12.69
CA GLN A 516 9.41 -14.51 13.87
C GLN A 516 10.47 -13.45 14.21
N LYS A 517 10.19 -12.19 13.84
CA LYS A 517 10.94 -11.03 14.33
C LYS A 517 10.50 -10.68 15.75
N ASN A 518 11.33 -9.95 16.49
CA ASN A 518 11.14 -9.67 17.92
C ASN A 518 10.95 -10.94 18.76
N PHE A 519 11.70 -11.99 18.43
CA PHE A 519 11.82 -13.19 19.26
C PHE A 519 12.59 -12.88 20.56
N ASP A 520 12.46 -13.76 21.54
CA ASP A 520 13.27 -13.79 22.75
C ASP A 520 13.42 -15.23 23.25
N ILE A 521 14.61 -15.80 23.10
CA ILE A 521 14.89 -17.17 23.53
C ILE A 521 14.84 -17.37 25.06
N ALA A 522 14.96 -16.31 25.86
CA ALA A 522 14.89 -16.37 27.32
C ALA A 522 13.46 -16.24 27.88
N ASP A 523 12.50 -15.88 27.04
CA ASP A 523 11.09 -15.63 27.41
C ASP A 523 10.25 -16.91 27.28
N TRP A 524 10.58 -17.92 28.09
CA TRP A 524 9.86 -19.21 28.07
C TRP A 524 8.43 -19.05 28.63
N PRO A 525 7.39 -19.64 27.98
CA PRO A 525 5.99 -19.48 28.40
C PRO A 525 5.76 -19.88 29.86
N LEU A 526 5.21 -18.96 30.64
CA LEU A 526 4.79 -19.19 32.04
C LEU A 526 3.45 -19.92 32.12
N SER A 527 2.69 -19.96 31.02
CA SER A 527 1.45 -20.74 30.92
C SER A 527 1.16 -21.20 29.48
N PHE A 528 0.41 -22.30 29.34
CA PHE A 528 -0.05 -22.75 28.02
C PHE A 528 -0.88 -21.68 27.27
N ARG A 529 -1.63 -20.86 28.01
CA ARG A 529 -2.43 -19.76 27.42
C ARG A 529 -1.57 -18.66 26.79
N GLU A 530 -0.36 -18.44 27.30
CA GLU A 530 0.58 -17.44 26.78
C GLU A 530 1.22 -17.89 25.46
N PHE A 531 1.45 -19.20 25.33
CA PHE A 531 1.85 -19.85 24.09
C PHE A 531 0.71 -19.82 23.05
N THR A 532 -0.53 -20.21 23.41
CA THR A 532 -1.67 -20.16 22.46
C THR A 532 -2.02 -18.73 22.02
N ASN A 533 -1.72 -17.73 22.84
CA ASN A 533 -1.93 -16.32 22.52
C ASN A 533 -0.77 -15.69 21.72
N ALA A 534 0.23 -16.48 21.28
CA ALA A 534 1.41 -16.03 20.53
C ALA A 534 2.17 -14.85 21.19
N ARG A 535 2.23 -14.85 22.53
CA ARG A 535 2.98 -13.85 23.31
C ARG A 535 4.34 -14.37 23.78
N ALA A 536 4.42 -15.65 24.16
CA ALA A 536 5.64 -16.30 24.59
C ALA A 536 6.77 -16.21 23.55
N PHE A 537 8.02 -16.21 24.03
CA PHE A 537 9.25 -16.08 23.24
C PHE A 537 9.34 -14.77 22.46
N ARG A 538 8.94 -13.64 23.06
CA ARG A 538 8.97 -12.32 22.37
C ARG A 538 9.57 -11.22 23.22
N GLY A 539 10.20 -10.25 22.54
CA GLY A 539 10.54 -8.95 23.13
C GLY A 539 12.01 -8.54 23.14
N ALA A 540 12.98 -9.43 22.85
CA ALA A 540 14.41 -9.07 22.82
C ALA A 540 14.87 -8.43 21.49
N GLY A 541 13.99 -8.33 20.50
CA GLY A 541 14.37 -7.89 19.15
C GLY A 541 15.17 -8.92 18.35
N GLN A 542 15.21 -10.19 18.79
CA GLN A 542 15.86 -11.28 18.04
C GLN A 542 15.03 -11.67 16.81
N THR A 543 15.62 -12.42 15.89
CA THR A 543 14.90 -13.02 14.76
C THR A 543 15.09 -14.53 14.78
N MET A 544 13.99 -15.27 14.87
CA MET A 544 13.96 -16.71 14.63
C MET A 544 13.46 -16.96 13.21
N THR A 545 14.05 -17.92 12.50
CA THR A 545 13.57 -18.38 11.20
C THR A 545 13.70 -19.90 11.11
N ILE A 546 12.60 -20.56 10.78
CA ILE A 546 12.55 -21.97 10.39
C ILE A 546 12.21 -21.98 8.90
N ALA A 547 13.06 -22.56 8.07
CA ALA A 547 12.79 -22.69 6.63
C ALA A 547 12.89 -24.17 6.24
N LEU A 548 11.77 -24.72 5.76
CA LEU A 548 11.64 -26.12 5.35
C LEU A 548 11.36 -26.16 3.84
N SER A 549 12.29 -26.72 3.10
CA SER A 549 12.25 -26.81 1.64
C SER A 549 12.38 -28.27 1.19
N PRO A 550 11.33 -29.09 1.35
CA PRO A 550 11.31 -30.45 0.81
C PRO A 550 11.27 -30.41 -0.72
N GLY A 551 12.09 -31.21 -1.38
CA GLY A 551 12.17 -31.27 -2.84
C GLY A 551 12.74 -32.59 -3.35
N ASP A 552 12.56 -32.83 -4.65
CA ASP A 552 12.96 -34.06 -5.34
C ASP A 552 14.50 -34.20 -5.47
N ASP A 553 15.17 -33.26 -6.15
CA ASP A 553 16.64 -33.23 -6.27
C ASP A 553 17.31 -32.78 -4.98
N VAL A 554 16.71 -31.78 -4.31
CA VAL A 554 17.28 -31.11 -3.13
C VAL A 554 16.21 -30.88 -2.07
N SER A 555 16.40 -31.50 -0.91
CA SER A 555 15.63 -31.20 0.30
C SER A 555 16.52 -30.46 1.31
N THR A 556 16.12 -29.27 1.73
CA THR A 556 16.84 -28.45 2.72
C THR A 556 15.93 -28.05 3.88
N TYR A 557 16.37 -28.31 5.12
CA TYR A 557 15.66 -27.90 6.34
C TYR A 557 16.62 -27.10 7.21
N SER A 558 16.20 -25.94 7.71
CA SER A 558 17.08 -25.09 8.52
C SER A 558 16.34 -24.36 9.65
N PHE A 559 17.08 -24.14 10.73
CA PHE A 559 16.70 -23.27 11.84
C PHE A 559 17.79 -22.20 12.01
N SER A 560 17.39 -20.95 12.21
CA SER A 560 18.30 -19.85 12.45
C SER A 560 17.77 -18.93 13.55
N LEU A 561 18.67 -18.48 14.42
CA LEU A 561 18.44 -17.48 15.44
C LEU A 561 19.47 -16.35 15.30
N GLY A 562 19.01 -15.12 15.19
CA GLY A 562 19.84 -13.92 15.12
C GLY A 562 19.58 -12.96 16.28
N GLU A 563 20.63 -12.58 17.00
CA GLU A 563 20.63 -11.46 17.96
C GLU A 563 21.36 -10.27 17.30
N PRO A 564 20.66 -9.18 16.92
CA PRO A 564 21.30 -8.05 16.24
C PRO A 564 22.26 -7.26 17.13
N HIS A 565 22.14 -7.30 18.46
CA HIS A 565 23.01 -6.56 19.39
C HIS A 565 23.40 -7.43 20.59
N LEU A 566 24.34 -8.35 20.38
CA LEU A 566 24.88 -9.22 21.40
C LEU A 566 25.47 -8.39 22.55
N PHE A 567 25.08 -8.73 23.78
CA PHE A 567 25.41 -7.98 25.00
C PHE A 567 25.07 -6.47 24.94
N ASN A 568 24.08 -6.08 24.13
CA ASN A 568 23.68 -4.70 23.82
C ASN A 568 24.78 -3.87 23.10
N THR A 569 25.67 -4.51 22.34
CA THR A 569 26.73 -3.85 21.54
C THR A 569 26.36 -3.72 20.05
N ASP A 570 27.23 -3.13 19.22
CA ASP A 570 27.13 -3.15 17.74
C ASP A 570 27.50 -4.51 17.11
N ILE A 571 27.77 -5.54 17.91
CA ILE A 571 28.10 -6.89 17.44
C ILE A 571 26.81 -7.69 17.33
N SER A 572 26.45 -8.07 16.11
CA SER A 572 25.42 -9.07 15.86
C SER A 572 25.97 -10.49 16.04
N ALA A 573 25.11 -11.41 16.47
CA ALA A 573 25.38 -12.84 16.53
C ALA A 573 24.31 -13.61 15.75
N ASN A 574 24.71 -14.72 15.14
CA ASN A 574 23.81 -15.69 14.52
C ASN A 574 24.20 -17.11 14.92
N PHE A 575 23.19 -17.96 15.06
CA PHE A 575 23.31 -19.41 15.15
C PHE A 575 22.39 -20.03 14.09
N THR A 576 22.93 -20.90 13.26
CA THR A 576 22.18 -21.58 12.19
C THR A 576 22.50 -23.06 12.22
N THR A 577 21.47 -23.89 12.17
CA THR A 577 21.60 -25.31 11.82
C THR A 577 20.93 -25.56 10.48
N PHE A 578 21.50 -26.46 9.68
CA PHE A 578 20.81 -26.98 8.50
C PHE A 578 21.05 -28.47 8.31
N TYR A 579 20.04 -29.14 7.78
CA TYR A 579 20.09 -30.43 7.12
C TYR A 579 19.88 -30.20 5.63
N ARG A 580 20.71 -30.80 4.78
CA ARG A 580 20.54 -30.85 3.33
C ARG A 580 20.71 -32.28 2.86
N ASN A 581 19.73 -32.79 2.13
CA ASN A 581 19.88 -33.97 1.30
C ASN A 581 19.86 -33.53 -0.17
N ARG A 582 20.83 -33.97 -0.96
CA ARG A 582 20.86 -33.76 -2.41
C ARG A 582 21.12 -35.08 -3.14
N PHE A 583 20.33 -35.33 -4.18
CA PHE A 583 20.61 -36.36 -5.16
C PHE A 583 21.42 -35.77 -6.32
N TYR A 584 22.35 -36.55 -6.84
CA TYR A 584 23.09 -36.31 -8.08
C TYR A 584 22.93 -37.57 -8.96
N SER A 585 23.32 -37.50 -10.24
CA SER A 585 23.12 -38.57 -11.22
C SER A 585 23.68 -39.93 -10.80
N ASN A 586 24.83 -39.94 -10.09
CA ASN A 586 25.53 -41.16 -9.69
C ASN A 586 25.57 -41.41 -8.17
N TYR A 587 25.18 -40.45 -7.33
CA TYR A 587 25.30 -40.57 -5.87
C TYR A 587 24.39 -39.59 -5.11
N LYS A 588 24.25 -39.80 -3.80
CA LYS A 588 23.50 -38.92 -2.89
C LYS A 588 24.43 -38.31 -1.84
N GLU A 589 24.19 -37.06 -1.45
CA GLU A 589 24.90 -36.37 -0.36
C GLU A 589 23.92 -35.92 0.73
N GLU A 590 24.09 -36.46 1.93
CA GLU A 590 23.53 -35.90 3.16
C GLU A 590 24.57 -35.00 3.85
N ARG A 591 24.13 -33.80 4.25
CA ARG A 591 24.94 -32.83 4.97
C ARG A 591 24.17 -32.23 6.14
N ILE A 592 24.70 -32.40 7.34
CA ILE A 592 24.19 -31.78 8.57
C ILE A 592 25.22 -30.74 9.02
N SER A 593 24.80 -29.53 9.41
CA SER A 593 25.73 -28.56 10.00
C SER A 593 25.13 -27.71 11.11
N ALA A 594 26.02 -27.18 11.94
CA ALA A 594 25.77 -26.09 12.86
C ALA A 594 26.85 -24.99 12.64
N ALA A 595 26.42 -23.73 12.61
CA ALA A 595 27.28 -22.57 12.43
C ALA A 595 26.97 -21.50 13.49
N VAL A 596 28.01 -20.86 14.01
CA VAL A 596 27.94 -19.69 14.88
C VAL A 596 28.70 -18.56 14.20
N GLY A 597 28.01 -17.45 13.93
CA GLY A 597 28.58 -16.25 13.33
C GLY A 597 28.53 -15.05 14.26
N LEU A 598 29.60 -14.25 14.26
CA LEU A 598 29.64 -12.90 14.81
C LEU A 598 29.85 -11.91 13.67
N GLY A 599 29.21 -10.75 13.72
CA GLY A 599 29.33 -9.74 12.67
C GLY A 599 29.14 -8.31 13.17
N ARG A 600 29.95 -7.38 12.66
CA ARG A 600 29.91 -5.95 13.02
C ARG A 600 29.88 -5.08 11.77
N ARG A 601 29.03 -4.05 11.76
CA ARG A 601 29.01 -3.02 10.72
C ARG A 601 30.11 -1.98 11.01
N LEU A 602 30.80 -1.53 9.97
CA LEU A 602 31.93 -0.59 10.05
C LEU A 602 31.60 0.66 9.23
N GLY A 603 31.01 1.67 9.88
CA GLY A 603 30.34 2.78 9.18
C GLY A 603 29.14 2.29 8.37
N ASP A 604 28.76 3.03 7.33
CA ASP A 604 27.53 2.71 6.58
C ASP A 604 27.68 1.61 5.53
N VAL A 605 28.87 1.47 4.93
CA VAL A 605 29.05 0.66 3.71
C VAL A 605 29.82 -0.64 3.91
N TRP A 606 30.53 -0.82 5.02
CA TRP A 606 31.31 -2.04 5.31
C TRP A 606 30.69 -2.89 6.41
N GLN A 607 30.87 -4.20 6.32
CA GLN A 607 30.53 -5.17 7.35
C GLN A 607 31.61 -6.24 7.39
N ILE A 608 32.10 -6.56 8.59
CA ILE A 608 32.98 -7.71 8.83
C ILE A 608 32.20 -8.79 9.59
N GLY A 609 32.47 -10.05 9.29
CA GLY A 609 31.93 -11.20 10.01
C GLY A 609 32.92 -12.35 10.09
N ILE A 610 32.79 -13.16 11.14
CA ILE A 610 33.53 -14.40 11.36
C ILE A 610 32.51 -15.48 11.69
N THR A 611 32.51 -16.58 10.95
CA THR A 611 31.60 -17.71 11.13
C THR A 611 32.39 -18.99 11.32
N ALA A 612 32.25 -19.61 12.49
CA ALA A 612 32.72 -20.97 12.73
C ALA A 612 31.59 -21.96 12.40
N ARG A 613 31.90 -23.01 11.65
CA ARG A 613 30.97 -24.08 11.27
C ARG A 613 31.56 -25.44 11.62
N ALA A 614 30.71 -26.34 12.10
CA ALA A 614 30.94 -27.77 12.11
C ALA A 614 29.89 -28.41 11.19
N GLN A 615 30.32 -29.22 10.23
CA GLN A 615 29.42 -29.97 9.35
C GLN A 615 29.85 -31.44 9.26
N LYS A 616 28.87 -32.33 9.13
CA LYS A 616 29.04 -33.75 8.82
C LYS A 616 28.52 -34.00 7.42
N ILE A 617 29.35 -34.53 6.53
CA ILE A 617 29.02 -34.88 5.15
C ILE A 617 29.06 -36.40 5.03
N THR A 618 28.01 -37.01 4.50
CA THR A 618 27.94 -38.46 4.22
C THR A 618 27.39 -38.66 2.82
N GLN A 619 28.03 -39.48 2.01
CA GLN A 619 27.58 -39.79 0.67
C GLN A 619 27.21 -41.28 0.55
N THR A 620 26.14 -41.57 -0.17
CA THR A 620 25.54 -42.90 -0.28
C THR A 620 25.03 -43.17 -1.70
N ASP A 621 24.51 -44.39 -1.91
CA ASP A 621 23.72 -44.76 -3.10
C ASP A 621 24.50 -44.61 -4.41
N PHE A 622 25.78 -45.01 -4.37
CA PHE A 622 26.75 -44.90 -5.48
C PHE A 622 26.46 -45.83 -6.66
N SER A 623 26.44 -45.24 -7.85
CA SER A 623 26.51 -45.91 -9.16
C SER A 623 27.93 -46.45 -9.42
N PRO A 624 28.11 -47.56 -10.17
CA PRO A 624 29.42 -48.00 -10.65
C PRO A 624 30.17 -46.95 -11.49
N GLN A 625 29.44 -45.98 -12.06
CA GLN A 625 29.98 -44.85 -12.83
C GLN A 625 30.36 -43.62 -11.98
N THR A 626 30.17 -43.67 -10.66
CA THR A 626 30.65 -42.58 -9.77
C THR A 626 32.16 -42.41 -9.92
N ALA A 627 32.61 -41.16 -10.00
CA ALA A 627 34.02 -40.76 -9.91
C ALA A 627 34.71 -41.37 -8.67
N ILE A 628 35.93 -41.88 -8.84
CA ILE A 628 36.69 -42.50 -7.74
C ILE A 628 37.03 -41.47 -6.65
N GLU A 629 37.28 -40.21 -7.03
CA GLU A 629 37.56 -39.08 -6.15
C GLU A 629 36.36 -38.74 -5.24
N VAL A 630 35.15 -38.90 -5.76
CA VAL A 630 33.90 -38.76 -5.00
C VAL A 630 33.69 -39.97 -4.10
N PHE A 631 33.91 -41.18 -4.61
CA PHE A 631 33.76 -42.40 -3.83
C PHE A 631 34.72 -42.47 -2.64
N ASP A 632 35.97 -42.01 -2.76
CA ASP A 632 36.90 -41.94 -1.62
C ASP A 632 36.59 -40.80 -0.64
N ALA A 633 35.92 -39.74 -1.09
CA ALA A 633 35.35 -38.69 -0.23
C ALA A 633 33.97 -39.06 0.39
N ARG A 634 33.56 -40.33 0.36
CA ARG A 634 32.22 -40.80 0.79
C ARG A 634 31.84 -40.50 2.25
N GLY A 635 32.81 -40.24 3.12
CA GLY A 635 32.58 -39.99 4.54
C GLY A 635 32.14 -41.22 5.35
N PRO A 636 31.48 -41.04 6.51
CA PRO A 636 30.98 -39.78 7.07
C PRO A 636 32.09 -38.86 7.60
N ASP A 637 32.36 -37.77 6.88
CA ASP A 637 33.41 -36.80 7.18
C ASP A 637 32.90 -35.67 8.07
N ASN A 638 33.64 -35.37 9.14
CA ASN A 638 33.43 -34.14 9.90
C ASN A 638 34.38 -33.08 9.33
N VAL A 639 33.80 -31.97 8.89
CA VAL A 639 34.52 -30.82 8.32
C VAL A 639 34.22 -29.61 9.18
N PHE A 640 35.26 -28.87 9.55
CA PHE A 640 35.16 -27.63 10.31
C PHE A 640 35.69 -26.48 9.46
N ASP A 641 34.98 -25.34 9.39
CA ASP A 641 35.47 -24.12 8.71
C ASP A 641 35.33 -22.87 9.59
N VAL A 642 36.32 -21.96 9.53
CA VAL A 642 36.30 -20.67 10.24
C VAL A 642 36.42 -19.54 9.23
N ARG A 643 35.28 -19.16 8.66
CA ARG A 643 35.15 -18.20 7.56
C ARG A 643 35.15 -16.77 8.06
N THR A 644 36.21 -16.02 7.78
CA THR A 644 36.20 -14.56 7.88
C THR A 644 35.66 -13.99 6.57
N THR A 645 34.77 -12.99 6.64
CA THR A 645 34.18 -12.32 5.47
C THR A 645 34.11 -10.82 5.68
N LEU A 646 34.62 -10.06 4.71
CA LEU A 646 34.50 -8.61 4.62
C LEU A 646 33.59 -8.26 3.43
N THR A 647 32.47 -7.60 3.70
CA THR A 647 31.54 -7.13 2.67
C THR A 647 31.55 -5.60 2.61
N ARG A 648 31.60 -5.04 1.40
CA ARG A 648 31.23 -3.65 1.10
C ARG A 648 29.93 -3.64 0.31
N SER A 649 28.96 -2.80 0.68
CA SER A 649 27.73 -2.60 -0.09
C SER A 649 27.43 -1.11 -0.25
N THR A 650 27.22 -0.67 -1.49
CA THR A 650 26.65 0.63 -1.84
C THR A 650 25.45 0.49 -2.78
N LEU A 651 24.76 -0.65 -2.73
CA LEU A 651 23.56 -0.93 -3.54
C LEU A 651 22.40 -0.01 -3.13
N ASN A 652 21.72 0.60 -4.10
CA ASN A 652 20.57 1.49 -3.84
C ASN A 652 19.30 0.77 -3.35
N SER A 653 19.26 -0.56 -3.47
CA SER A 653 18.15 -1.45 -3.10
C SER A 653 18.74 -2.86 -2.93
N TYR A 654 18.23 -3.62 -1.96
CA TYR A 654 18.67 -5.00 -1.73
C TYR A 654 17.88 -6.03 -2.57
N THR A 655 16.63 -5.73 -2.90
CA THR A 655 15.73 -6.61 -3.68
C THR A 655 15.78 -6.32 -5.18
N THR A 656 15.94 -5.05 -5.54
CA THR A 656 15.91 -4.55 -6.93
C THR A 656 17.07 -3.58 -7.20
N PRO A 657 18.34 -4.02 -7.14
CA PRO A 657 19.48 -3.13 -7.33
C PRO A 657 19.51 -2.56 -8.76
N SER A 658 19.74 -1.25 -8.87
CA SER A 658 19.82 -0.50 -10.15
C SER A 658 21.09 0.34 -10.28
N ARG A 659 21.71 0.70 -9.15
CA ARG A 659 22.94 1.50 -9.03
C ARG A 659 23.76 1.02 -7.82
N GLY A 660 25.09 1.11 -7.94
CA GLY A 660 26.04 0.83 -6.85
C GLY A 660 26.75 -0.51 -6.97
N SER A 661 27.58 -0.87 -5.99
CA SER A 661 28.35 -2.12 -6.01
C SER A 661 28.34 -2.85 -4.66
N ARG A 662 28.43 -4.17 -4.74
CA ARG A 662 28.72 -5.08 -3.65
C ARG A 662 30.07 -5.76 -3.91
N ILE A 663 30.95 -5.75 -2.92
CA ILE A 663 32.21 -6.51 -2.91
C ILE A 663 32.14 -7.43 -1.70
N THR A 664 32.53 -8.69 -1.88
CA THR A 664 32.69 -9.69 -0.82
C THR A 664 34.09 -10.25 -0.92
N LEU A 665 34.83 -10.27 0.17
CA LEU A 665 36.12 -10.96 0.30
C LEU A 665 35.99 -11.96 1.46
N SER A 666 36.34 -13.21 1.23
CA SER A 666 36.25 -14.29 2.21
C SER A 666 37.53 -15.11 2.26
N ALA A 667 37.91 -15.52 3.46
CA ALA A 667 38.96 -16.50 3.71
C ALA A 667 38.47 -17.50 4.76
N ALA A 668 38.59 -18.79 4.45
CA ALA A 668 38.14 -19.89 5.30
C ALA A 668 39.18 -21.02 5.32
N PRO A 669 39.98 -21.17 6.39
CA PRO A 669 40.60 -22.45 6.70
C PRO A 669 39.54 -23.53 6.97
N PHE A 670 39.80 -24.72 6.44
CA PHE A 670 39.02 -25.94 6.61
C PHE A 670 39.87 -27.05 7.23
N TRP A 671 39.26 -27.88 8.08
CA TRP A 671 39.85 -29.09 8.64
C TRP A 671 38.91 -30.28 8.42
N VAL A 672 39.39 -31.34 7.76
CA VAL A 672 38.64 -32.58 7.50
C VAL A 672 39.19 -33.70 8.40
N THR A 673 38.40 -34.19 9.37
CA THR A 673 38.94 -35.04 10.44
C THR A 673 39.40 -36.42 10.01
N ASN A 674 38.79 -36.97 8.96
CA ASN A 674 38.99 -38.38 8.58
C ASN A 674 40.21 -38.57 7.68
N THR A 675 40.43 -37.64 6.75
CA THR A 675 41.62 -37.59 5.89
C THR A 675 42.80 -36.89 6.55
N GLY A 676 42.52 -36.01 7.53
CA GLY A 676 43.52 -35.11 8.10
C GLY A 676 43.81 -33.88 7.24
N ASN A 677 43.08 -33.69 6.12
CA ASN A 677 43.33 -32.59 5.20
C ASN A 677 43.05 -31.23 5.85
N PHE A 678 43.97 -30.29 5.62
CA PHE A 678 43.81 -28.88 5.92
C PHE A 678 44.04 -28.06 4.66
N PHE A 679 43.10 -27.18 4.34
CA PHE A 679 43.14 -26.30 3.17
C PHE A 679 42.53 -24.93 3.49
N VAL A 680 42.90 -23.89 2.74
CA VAL A 680 42.34 -22.54 2.90
C VAL A 680 41.62 -22.12 1.62
N ASN A 681 40.29 -22.00 1.67
CA ASN A 681 39.50 -21.45 0.58
C ASN A 681 39.50 -19.91 0.65
N LEU A 682 39.89 -19.27 -0.45
CA LEU A 682 39.83 -17.82 -0.66
C LEU A 682 38.78 -17.53 -1.74
N ASP A 683 37.87 -16.60 -1.48
CA ASP A 683 36.81 -16.20 -2.42
C ASP A 683 36.69 -14.66 -2.48
N ALA A 684 36.72 -14.11 -3.69
CA ALA A 684 36.58 -12.69 -3.95
C ALA A 684 35.48 -12.44 -5.00
N GLY A 685 34.37 -11.84 -4.57
CA GLY A 685 33.22 -11.52 -5.40
C GLY A 685 33.01 -10.02 -5.58
N LEU A 686 32.72 -9.60 -6.81
CA LEU A 686 32.27 -8.26 -7.19
C LEU A 686 30.90 -8.38 -7.89
N THR A 687 29.96 -7.50 -7.55
CA THR A 687 28.79 -7.24 -8.39
C THR A 687 28.52 -5.74 -8.42
N THR A 688 28.42 -5.15 -9.60
CA THR A 688 28.06 -3.74 -9.76
C THR A 688 26.88 -3.57 -10.71
N TYR A 689 25.99 -2.65 -10.36
CA TYR A 689 24.81 -2.28 -11.11
C TYR A 689 24.94 -0.85 -11.61
N LEU A 690 24.70 -0.65 -12.90
CA LEU A 690 24.77 0.64 -13.58
C LEU A 690 23.45 0.85 -14.32
N THR A 691 22.71 1.90 -13.99
CA THR A 691 21.57 2.36 -14.80
C THR A 691 22.15 2.95 -16.09
N LEU A 692 21.95 2.28 -17.23
CA LEU A 692 22.42 2.77 -18.54
C LEU A 692 21.41 3.71 -19.21
N ASN A 693 20.12 3.46 -18.98
CA ASN A 693 19.04 4.30 -19.44
C ASN A 693 17.91 4.26 -18.40
N GLU A 694 17.20 5.36 -18.25
CA GLU A 694 15.99 5.44 -17.42
C GLU A 694 14.88 5.93 -18.35
N ASP A 695 13.99 5.01 -18.75
CA ASP A 695 12.82 5.36 -19.55
C ASP A 695 11.96 6.32 -18.74
N PHE A 696 11.28 7.21 -19.48
CA PHE A 696 10.45 8.26 -18.92
C PHE A 696 9.54 7.80 -17.76
N LEU A 697 8.98 6.58 -17.78
CA LEU A 697 8.12 6.07 -16.70
C LEU A 697 8.90 5.63 -15.43
N GLY A 698 10.11 6.17 -15.21
CA GLY A 698 11.03 5.81 -14.12
C GLY A 698 11.66 4.40 -14.26
N ARG A 699 11.61 3.80 -15.45
CA ARG A 699 11.94 2.37 -15.65
C ARG A 699 13.39 2.21 -16.10
N LYS A 700 14.20 1.55 -15.26
CA LYS A 700 15.66 1.52 -15.38
C LYS A 700 16.14 0.33 -16.21
N SER A 701 16.70 0.59 -17.38
CA SER A 701 17.57 -0.36 -18.07
C SER A 701 18.92 -0.43 -17.35
N THR A 702 19.26 -1.60 -16.82
CA THR A 702 20.35 -1.79 -15.88
C THR A 702 21.36 -2.81 -16.42
N LEU A 703 22.63 -2.43 -16.44
CA LEU A 703 23.76 -3.34 -16.65
C LEU A 703 24.25 -3.84 -15.28
N LYS A 704 24.14 -5.15 -15.06
CA LYS A 704 24.79 -5.86 -13.96
C LYS A 704 26.10 -6.45 -14.47
N LEU A 705 27.22 -6.07 -13.88
CA LEU A 705 28.50 -6.75 -14.05
C LEU A 705 28.78 -7.59 -12.80
N THR A 706 29.22 -8.83 -12.99
CA THR A 706 29.54 -9.80 -11.94
C THR A 706 30.95 -10.31 -12.18
N GLY A 707 31.73 -10.46 -11.11
CA GLY A 707 33.03 -11.12 -11.14
C GLY A 707 33.20 -11.97 -9.89
N ARG A 708 33.82 -13.14 -10.01
CA ARG A 708 34.18 -14.01 -8.89
C ARG A 708 35.53 -14.67 -9.18
N VAL A 709 36.40 -14.68 -8.19
CA VAL A 709 37.64 -15.45 -8.19
C VAL A 709 37.65 -16.31 -6.93
N GLY A 710 37.88 -17.61 -7.08
CA GLY A 710 38.07 -18.57 -6.00
C GLY A 710 39.43 -19.24 -6.13
N TYR A 711 40.11 -19.46 -5.01
CA TYR A 711 41.31 -20.30 -4.99
C TYR A 711 41.46 -21.06 -3.66
N ILE A 712 41.78 -22.35 -3.73
CA ILE A 712 42.05 -23.21 -2.60
C ILE A 712 43.57 -23.33 -2.42
N VAL A 713 44.05 -23.12 -1.19
CA VAL A 713 45.48 -23.00 -0.88
C VAL A 713 45.89 -24.08 0.13
N GLY A 714 46.75 -24.99 -0.33
CA GLY A 714 47.34 -26.06 0.48
C GLY A 714 46.39 -27.24 0.73
N GLY A 715 46.95 -28.43 0.93
CA GLY A 715 46.16 -29.66 1.04
C GLY A 715 45.46 -30.03 -0.27
N THR A 716 44.31 -30.70 -0.15
CA THR A 716 43.41 -31.03 -1.26
C THR A 716 41.99 -30.98 -0.71
N ALA A 717 41.10 -30.25 -1.37
CA ALA A 717 39.69 -30.23 -1.00
C ALA A 717 38.98 -31.50 -1.48
N PRO A 718 38.04 -32.07 -0.69
CA PRO A 718 37.16 -33.11 -1.21
C PRO A 718 36.20 -32.50 -2.25
N PRO A 719 35.72 -33.26 -3.26
CA PRO A 719 34.74 -32.79 -4.26
C PRO A 719 33.47 -32.12 -3.67
N SER A 720 33.14 -32.38 -2.42
CA SER A 720 32.03 -31.76 -1.68
C SER A 720 32.29 -30.32 -1.20
N GLU A 721 33.52 -29.81 -1.30
CA GLU A 721 33.95 -28.44 -0.98
C GLU A 721 34.73 -27.73 -2.13
N SER A 722 35.12 -28.46 -3.18
CA SER A 722 35.77 -27.90 -4.39
C SER A 722 34.87 -26.93 -5.17
N PHE A 723 35.46 -26.12 -6.06
CA PHE A 723 34.72 -25.21 -6.93
C PHE A 723 34.12 -25.90 -8.15
N TYR A 724 33.03 -25.34 -8.67
CA TYR A 724 32.32 -25.75 -9.88
C TYR A 724 31.62 -24.54 -10.53
N LEU A 725 31.34 -24.62 -11.83
CA LEU A 725 30.44 -23.71 -12.55
C LEU A 725 29.46 -24.50 -13.45
N GLY A 726 28.33 -23.88 -13.82
CA GLY A 726 27.27 -24.48 -14.63
C GLY A 726 25.86 -24.15 -14.13
N GLY A 727 24.84 -24.52 -14.90
CA GLY A 727 23.42 -24.28 -14.57
C GLY A 727 23.11 -22.80 -14.34
N LEU A 728 22.41 -22.46 -13.25
CA LEU A 728 22.12 -21.10 -12.84
C LEU A 728 23.37 -20.28 -12.44
N THR A 729 24.53 -20.91 -12.25
CA THR A 729 25.81 -20.20 -11.98
C THR A 729 26.59 -19.82 -13.24
N PHE A 730 26.36 -20.54 -14.35
CA PHE A 730 26.95 -20.25 -15.66
C PHE A 730 26.01 -20.82 -16.74
N ARG A 731 25.18 -19.95 -17.33
CA ARG A 731 24.01 -20.36 -18.11
C ARG A 731 24.39 -20.92 -19.48
N GLY A 732 23.68 -21.94 -19.96
CA GLY A 732 23.96 -22.64 -21.21
C GLY A 732 24.76 -23.94 -21.04
N PHE A 733 25.44 -24.11 -19.91
CA PHE A 733 26.14 -25.32 -19.49
C PHE A 733 25.35 -26.05 -18.42
N GLU A 734 25.45 -27.38 -18.37
CA GLU A 734 24.78 -28.18 -17.35
C GLU A 734 25.34 -27.93 -15.94
N PHE A 735 24.55 -28.21 -14.91
CA PHE A 735 24.96 -28.05 -13.52
C PHE A 735 26.29 -28.78 -13.24
N ARG A 736 27.27 -28.06 -12.69
CA ARG A 736 28.65 -28.50 -12.39
C ARG A 736 29.55 -28.93 -13.56
N THR A 737 29.09 -29.07 -14.80
CA THR A 737 29.93 -29.65 -15.88
C THR A 737 31.23 -28.87 -16.17
N ILE A 738 31.26 -27.56 -15.83
CA ILE A 738 32.49 -26.76 -15.87
C ILE A 738 33.29 -27.00 -14.57
N SER A 739 34.11 -28.04 -14.61
CA SER A 739 35.20 -28.35 -13.68
C SER A 739 36.16 -29.38 -14.31
N PRO A 740 37.29 -29.71 -13.65
CA PRO A 740 38.01 -30.96 -13.85
C PRO A 740 37.07 -32.18 -13.80
N LYS A 741 37.47 -33.25 -14.50
CA LYS A 741 36.71 -34.48 -14.73
C LYS A 741 37.42 -35.68 -14.10
N ALA A 742 36.67 -36.71 -13.74
CA ALA A 742 37.17 -37.88 -13.02
C ALA A 742 38.28 -38.65 -13.76
N THR A 743 39.33 -39.02 -13.03
CA THR A 743 40.44 -39.86 -13.53
C THR A 743 40.04 -41.33 -13.69
N GLY A 744 38.98 -41.76 -13.00
CA GLY A 744 38.41 -43.10 -13.05
C GLY A 744 37.05 -43.19 -12.36
N THR A 745 36.35 -44.31 -12.55
CA THR A 745 35.11 -44.63 -11.83
C THR A 745 35.29 -45.83 -10.90
N ILE A 746 34.29 -46.11 -10.05
CA ILE A 746 34.29 -47.33 -9.21
C ILE A 746 34.45 -48.61 -10.06
N GLU A 747 33.81 -48.66 -11.24
CA GLU A 747 33.92 -49.79 -12.17
C GLU A 747 35.24 -49.80 -12.95
N ASN A 748 35.75 -48.62 -13.35
CA ASN A 748 36.97 -48.47 -14.15
C ASN A 748 37.93 -47.42 -13.54
N PRO A 749 38.67 -47.75 -12.46
CA PRO A 749 39.43 -46.75 -11.68
C PRO A 749 40.66 -46.12 -12.36
N ASN A 750 40.96 -46.53 -13.60
CA ASN A 750 42.13 -46.04 -14.37
C ASN A 750 41.72 -45.57 -15.78
N THR A 751 40.43 -45.29 -16.01
CA THR A 751 39.89 -44.84 -17.30
C THR A 751 39.15 -43.53 -17.09
N PRO A 752 39.67 -42.38 -17.59
CA PRO A 752 39.03 -41.09 -17.43
C PRO A 752 37.57 -41.09 -17.89
N PHE A 753 36.71 -40.39 -17.16
CA PHE A 753 35.27 -40.41 -17.37
C PHE A 753 34.66 -39.02 -17.17
N ASN A 754 33.59 -38.71 -17.92
CA ASN A 754 32.96 -37.38 -17.90
C ASN A 754 32.04 -37.17 -16.67
N GLU A 755 32.56 -37.39 -15.46
CA GLU A 755 31.91 -37.02 -14.20
C GLU A 755 32.64 -35.79 -13.61
N PRO A 756 31.95 -34.67 -13.29
CA PRO A 756 32.60 -33.48 -12.75
C PRO A 756 33.05 -33.66 -11.29
N VAL A 757 34.35 -33.52 -11.01
CA VAL A 757 34.93 -33.70 -9.65
C VAL A 757 35.25 -32.39 -8.91
N GLY A 758 35.14 -31.25 -9.59
CA GLY A 758 35.46 -29.94 -9.04
C GLY A 758 36.94 -29.59 -9.15
N GLY A 759 37.29 -28.31 -8.92
CA GLY A 759 38.67 -27.82 -8.99
C GLY A 759 39.02 -26.83 -7.87
N ASP A 760 40.32 -26.62 -7.66
CA ASP A 760 40.86 -25.73 -6.63
C ASP A 760 40.89 -24.24 -7.06
N PHE A 761 40.85 -23.93 -8.35
CA PHE A 761 40.74 -22.57 -8.89
C PHE A 761 39.38 -22.33 -9.57
N LEU A 762 38.85 -21.11 -9.44
CA LEU A 762 37.67 -20.64 -10.14
C LEU A 762 37.87 -19.20 -10.61
N PHE A 763 37.56 -18.93 -11.87
CA PHE A 763 37.35 -17.57 -12.38
C PHE A 763 35.99 -17.49 -13.07
N PHE A 764 35.21 -16.46 -12.75
CA PHE A 764 33.97 -16.14 -13.45
C PHE A 764 33.84 -14.63 -13.66
N ALA A 765 33.43 -14.22 -14.86
CA ALA A 765 32.96 -12.88 -15.18
C ALA A 765 31.65 -12.97 -15.96
N GLY A 766 30.71 -12.08 -15.67
CA GLY A 766 29.39 -12.07 -16.31
C GLY A 766 28.85 -10.66 -16.48
N ALA A 767 28.39 -10.34 -17.69
CA ALA A 767 27.74 -9.07 -18.03
C ALA A 767 26.29 -9.33 -18.41
N GLN A 768 25.34 -8.68 -17.74
CA GLN A 768 23.90 -8.83 -17.98
C GLN A 768 23.23 -7.47 -18.16
N TYR A 769 22.69 -7.20 -19.34
CA TYR A 769 21.86 -6.03 -19.61
C TYR A 769 20.37 -6.40 -19.49
N GLN A 770 19.68 -5.78 -18.54
CA GLN A 770 18.24 -5.95 -18.31
C GLN A 770 17.50 -4.67 -18.68
N TYR A 771 16.36 -4.78 -19.37
CA TYR A 771 15.56 -3.65 -19.84
C TYR A 771 14.05 -3.93 -19.70
N PRO A 772 13.20 -2.92 -19.45
CA PRO A 772 11.77 -3.10 -19.28
C PRO A 772 11.07 -3.36 -20.63
N LEU A 773 10.22 -4.39 -20.68
CA LEU A 773 9.32 -4.68 -21.81
C LEU A 773 7.91 -4.12 -21.54
N ILE A 774 7.26 -4.59 -20.47
CA ILE A 774 5.89 -4.18 -20.10
C ILE A 774 5.85 -3.72 -18.64
N GLY A 775 5.65 -2.42 -18.45
CA GLY A 775 5.72 -1.78 -17.12
C GLY A 775 7.05 -2.11 -16.42
N ASN A 776 6.97 -2.43 -15.13
CA ASN A 776 8.05 -3.05 -14.34
C ASN A 776 7.83 -4.55 -14.11
N SER A 777 6.78 -5.14 -14.71
CA SER A 777 6.36 -6.53 -14.47
C SER A 777 6.91 -7.53 -15.49
N LEU A 778 7.31 -7.06 -16.68
CA LEU A 778 8.02 -7.88 -17.66
C LEU A 778 9.28 -7.14 -18.11
N GLY A 779 10.44 -7.77 -18.00
CA GLY A 779 11.72 -7.29 -18.49
C GLY A 779 12.39 -8.30 -19.42
N GLY A 780 13.10 -7.80 -20.42
CA GLY A 780 14.01 -8.57 -21.26
C GLY A 780 15.42 -8.52 -20.68
N VAL A 781 16.22 -9.55 -20.98
CA VAL A 781 17.61 -9.68 -20.57
C VAL A 781 18.45 -10.12 -21.77
N PHE A 782 19.65 -9.58 -21.89
CA PHE A 782 20.76 -10.14 -22.66
C PHE A 782 21.94 -10.38 -21.70
N PHE A 783 22.70 -11.45 -21.90
CA PHE A 783 23.86 -11.76 -21.07
C PHE A 783 25.03 -12.38 -21.84
N VAL A 784 26.22 -12.24 -21.25
CA VAL A 784 27.43 -12.99 -21.55
C VAL A 784 27.96 -13.50 -20.22
N ASP A 785 28.12 -14.81 -20.09
CA ASP A 785 28.73 -15.49 -18.94
C ASP A 785 30.03 -16.15 -19.42
N THR A 786 31.13 -16.00 -18.67
CA THR A 786 32.44 -16.51 -19.08
C THR A 786 33.32 -16.84 -17.87
N GLY A 787 34.20 -17.83 -18.00
CA GLY A 787 35.05 -18.26 -16.90
C GLY A 787 35.63 -19.66 -17.07
N THR A 788 36.28 -20.16 -16.01
CA THR A 788 36.71 -21.56 -15.90
C THR A 788 36.75 -22.01 -14.43
N VAL A 789 36.89 -23.31 -14.24
CA VAL A 789 37.25 -23.99 -13.00
C VAL A 789 38.32 -25.02 -13.37
N GLU A 790 39.45 -25.00 -12.66
CA GLU A 790 40.66 -25.78 -12.95
C GLU A 790 41.31 -26.24 -11.62
N ASP A 791 42.29 -27.15 -11.68
CA ASP A 791 43.08 -27.55 -10.51
C ASP A 791 44.18 -26.55 -10.12
N THR A 792 44.55 -25.63 -11.02
CA THR A 792 45.58 -24.60 -10.75
C THR A 792 45.16 -23.24 -11.32
N ILE A 793 45.93 -22.18 -11.06
CA ILE A 793 45.61 -20.82 -11.53
C ILE A 793 45.95 -20.70 -13.02
N ASP A 794 45.06 -21.22 -13.87
CA ASP A 794 45.18 -21.23 -15.33
C ASP A 794 43.84 -20.90 -16.01
N PHE A 795 43.89 -20.74 -17.34
CA PHE A 795 42.79 -20.33 -18.22
C PHE A 795 42.75 -21.16 -19.51
N GLU A 796 43.49 -22.28 -19.62
CA GLU A 796 43.43 -23.15 -20.82
C GLU A 796 42.00 -23.67 -21.09
N GLY A 797 41.30 -24.12 -20.04
CA GLY A 797 39.92 -24.58 -20.12
C GLY A 797 38.88 -23.46 -20.17
N TYR A 798 39.12 -22.31 -20.81
CA TYR A 798 38.18 -21.19 -20.77
C TYR A 798 36.83 -21.49 -21.45
N ARG A 799 35.71 -21.14 -20.80
CA ARG A 799 34.33 -21.26 -21.32
C ARG A 799 33.72 -19.87 -21.57
N VAL A 800 32.84 -19.79 -22.57
CA VAL A 800 32.03 -18.59 -22.88
C VAL A 800 30.63 -19.01 -23.34
N SER A 801 29.60 -18.39 -22.76
CA SER A 801 28.20 -18.52 -23.17
C SER A 801 27.58 -17.14 -23.38
N VAL A 802 26.74 -17.01 -24.40
CA VAL A 802 25.96 -15.79 -24.68
C VAL A 802 24.48 -16.14 -24.69
N GLY A 803 23.62 -15.22 -24.29
CA GLY A 803 22.21 -15.55 -24.17
C GLY A 803 21.25 -14.38 -23.99
N PHE A 804 19.98 -14.73 -23.92
CA PHE A 804 18.89 -13.82 -23.65
C PHE A 804 17.92 -14.44 -22.65
N GLY A 805 17.06 -13.62 -22.04
CA GLY A 805 16.13 -14.10 -21.04
C GLY A 805 14.96 -13.18 -20.78
N ILE A 806 14.03 -13.68 -19.99
CA ILE A 806 12.81 -13.00 -19.56
C ILE A 806 12.82 -12.92 -18.03
N ARG A 807 12.38 -11.79 -17.50
CA ARG A 807 12.16 -11.57 -16.06
C ARG A 807 10.71 -11.16 -15.84
N ILE A 808 9.96 -11.99 -15.12
CA ILE A 808 8.56 -11.70 -14.77
C ILE A 808 8.50 -11.33 -13.29
N ASN A 809 8.22 -10.06 -13.01
CA ASN A 809 8.08 -9.53 -11.66
C ASN A 809 6.60 -9.36 -11.32
N ILE A 810 6.10 -10.20 -10.41
CA ILE A 810 4.73 -10.17 -9.92
C ILE A 810 4.82 -9.83 -8.42
N PRO A 811 4.57 -8.58 -7.99
CA PRO A 811 4.81 -8.16 -6.61
C PRO A 811 4.04 -8.95 -5.54
N ALA A 812 2.91 -9.56 -5.92
CA ALA A 812 2.14 -10.46 -5.05
C ALA A 812 2.86 -11.80 -4.79
N LEU A 813 3.77 -12.22 -5.66
CA LEU A 813 4.62 -13.41 -5.51
C LEU A 813 5.97 -13.09 -4.83
N GLY A 814 6.11 -11.89 -4.26
CA GLY A 814 7.32 -11.45 -3.56
C GLY A 814 8.27 -10.60 -4.41
N PRO A 815 9.49 -10.33 -3.89
CA PRO A 815 10.39 -9.33 -4.46
C PRO A 815 11.33 -9.85 -5.56
N ALA A 816 11.42 -11.16 -5.77
CA ALA A 816 12.31 -11.78 -6.75
C ALA A 816 11.56 -12.03 -8.07
N PRO A 817 12.10 -11.62 -9.24
CA PRO A 817 11.46 -11.93 -10.52
C PRO A 817 11.68 -13.40 -10.90
N LEU A 818 10.65 -14.04 -11.45
CA LEU A 818 10.76 -15.33 -12.12
C LEU A 818 11.74 -15.19 -13.28
N ALA A 819 12.75 -16.07 -13.34
CA ALA A 819 13.84 -15.99 -14.29
C ALA A 819 13.81 -17.16 -15.27
N PHE A 820 13.83 -16.83 -16.56
CA PHE A 820 13.94 -17.77 -17.67
C PHE A 820 15.08 -17.30 -18.57
N ASP A 821 16.13 -18.09 -18.71
CA ASP A 821 17.32 -17.74 -19.50
C ASP A 821 17.61 -18.82 -20.55
N PHE A 822 17.91 -18.38 -21.76
CA PHE A 822 18.38 -19.20 -22.88
C PHE A 822 19.85 -18.89 -23.12
N GLY A 823 20.72 -19.84 -22.77
CA GLY A 823 22.18 -19.69 -22.86
C GLY A 823 22.78 -20.58 -23.95
N PHE A 824 23.68 -20.02 -24.74
CA PHE A 824 24.30 -20.69 -25.88
C PHE A 824 25.83 -20.67 -25.70
N PRO A 825 26.44 -21.81 -25.31
CA PRO A 825 27.89 -21.96 -25.28
C PRO A 825 28.51 -21.71 -26.66
N ILE A 826 29.39 -20.70 -26.75
CA ILE A 826 30.17 -20.36 -27.96
C ILE A 826 31.64 -20.75 -27.84
N LEU A 827 32.15 -20.97 -26.62
CA LEU A 827 33.44 -21.61 -26.35
C LEU A 827 33.23 -22.65 -25.23
N LYS A 828 33.59 -23.90 -25.50
CA LYS A 828 33.46 -25.06 -24.61
C LYS A 828 34.61 -26.06 -24.86
N GLN A 829 34.92 -26.90 -23.88
CA GLN A 829 35.73 -28.11 -24.04
C GLN A 829 34.88 -29.26 -24.63
N GLU A 830 35.46 -30.40 -25.00
CA GLU A 830 34.71 -31.50 -25.63
C GLU A 830 33.69 -32.11 -24.65
N GLU A 831 34.14 -32.31 -23.41
CA GLU A 831 33.49 -32.89 -22.23
C GLU A 831 32.45 -31.98 -21.56
N ASP A 832 32.27 -30.75 -22.04
CA ASP A 832 31.29 -29.80 -21.49
C ASP A 832 29.86 -30.09 -21.97
N ASP A 833 28.99 -30.47 -21.04
CA ASP A 833 27.57 -30.74 -21.29
C ASP A 833 26.73 -29.45 -21.41
N LYS A 834 25.62 -29.49 -22.16
CA LYS A 834 24.87 -28.30 -22.56
C LYS A 834 23.44 -28.27 -22.01
N GLN A 835 23.16 -27.22 -21.25
CA GLN A 835 21.82 -26.92 -20.76
C GLN A 835 21.35 -25.58 -21.33
N LEU A 836 20.78 -25.61 -22.55
CA LEU A 836 20.42 -24.40 -23.30
C LEU A 836 19.31 -23.54 -22.66
N PHE A 837 18.56 -24.11 -21.72
CA PHE A 837 17.48 -23.43 -20.99
C PHE A 837 17.65 -23.63 -19.49
N SER A 838 17.71 -22.53 -18.75
CA SER A 838 17.81 -22.51 -17.29
C SER A 838 16.70 -21.64 -16.73
N PHE A 839 16.07 -22.06 -15.64
CA PHE A 839 14.98 -21.32 -15.03
C PHE A 839 15.02 -21.40 -13.50
N SER A 840 14.49 -20.37 -12.87
CA SER A 840 14.24 -20.34 -11.43
C SER A 840 12.92 -19.60 -11.19
N MET A 841 11.99 -20.31 -10.56
CA MET A 841 10.66 -19.84 -10.21
C MET A 841 10.39 -20.15 -8.75
N ALA A 842 9.71 -19.24 -8.06
CA ALA A 842 9.09 -19.48 -6.76
C ALA A 842 7.73 -18.77 -6.74
N VAL A 843 6.70 -19.47 -6.29
CA VAL A 843 5.32 -18.99 -6.22
C VAL A 843 4.83 -19.19 -4.79
N PRO A 844 4.77 -18.13 -3.96
CA PRO A 844 4.10 -18.21 -2.66
C PRO A 844 2.57 -18.22 -2.81
N PHE A 845 1.90 -18.67 -1.75
CA PHE A 845 0.45 -18.83 -1.63
C PHE A 845 -0.09 -18.14 -0.37
#